data_AF-A0AAA9T7P7-F1
#
_entry.id   AF-A0AAA9T7P7-F1
#
_cell.length_a   1.000
_cell.length_b   1.000
_cell.length_c   1.000
_cell.angle_alpha   90.00
_cell.angle_beta   90.00
_cell.angle_gamma   90.00
#
_symmetry.space_group_name_H-M   'P 1'
#
loop_
_entity.id
_entity.type
_entity.pdbx_description
1 polymer ?
#
loop_
_entity_poly.entity_id
_entity_poly.type
_entity_poly.pdbx_seq_one_letter_code
_entity_poly.pdbx_strand_id
1 'polypeptide(L)'
;MTASRDLEELAMKHMEEIKDVENYANHVCDLPEEKEAFSHSYEKENKQPRHEFKELQLKPEMQTKEVEMYQEGLSTVALSSPCEQITHLIMERSILLRKLELGNPKPEPQRCLSHNLKKDFPQEKLEQTHQPLQKEHQRHQEPVHQSKKSLNESHNEDPEKDKTPQNCRERDLEDIALQLEVAHEEIRRLTDELRGKEKVQRKLASALEKAQLEIEKLKENLIKLNENDSVDLRKAKEHNQRLDEEILALRNRVRSLDSEKKVLGEEVERLKRRTCEAQENKHLGNHSPGKPVGTEQKVEVLKLLQEFEQLNHFTVGKKTAAANLTSSENTCKDLVPKLPILGIEIQSLKEEKEELCPELGENKQKEIPEKAVKEGTFPREGRKEEDSQQNQEMRGEEQQLTLQPEEVMRLREELSLMNQSLLQSQSSGDTTKDSSFQYPSSGERWKYWQQEEVQQLHQNLRRLQTLCSSAEKELQYERGKNSDLKQHNSLLQEESLKIKIELKQTQEKLSDSSKMCCSLTADWKHCQQKIRELELEVLKQAQSIKSQNNLQEMLAQEKSKVADAEDKILDLQQKLEHAHKVNLTDTCILEKTQLEERIKEAIENEAKIKQQYQEEQQKRKLLDQNLNELQTQVKILQEKESLLEMTSVQQQIKLQQQKAQLEELENEKRKSDEHLKSNQKLSNKLSVLQQEKKALCEENEHLLKQFDLHVRNYNQKHQYYKVKLHIIKDRLVDEVQLRDEKIKQLENEVGALRQQIEKERILEWVAIPFSRGSSRPRNQTPDSCIAGRFFTD
;
A
#
# COMPACT_ATOMS: atom_id res chain seq x y z
N MET A 1 22.95 103.12 65.32
CA MET A 1 23.72 102.55 64.19
C MET A 1 23.59 101.02 64.18
N THR A 2 22.36 100.50 64.21
CA THR A 2 22.07 99.05 64.29
C THR A 2 21.15 98.63 63.14
N ALA A 3 20.11 99.42 62.87
CA ALA A 3 19.18 99.17 61.75
C ALA A 3 19.82 99.17 60.34
N SER A 4 21.00 99.78 60.15
CA SER A 4 21.66 99.80 58.83
C SER A 4 22.48 98.54 58.56
N ARG A 5 23.02 97.88 59.60
CA ARG A 5 23.76 96.62 59.45
C ARG A 5 22.82 95.45 59.24
N ASP A 6 21.69 95.45 59.95
CA ASP A 6 20.68 94.40 59.82
C ASP A 6 20.07 94.39 58.40
N LEU A 7 19.99 95.56 57.74
CA LEU A 7 19.52 95.70 56.36
C LEU A 7 20.55 95.23 55.34
N GLU A 8 21.85 95.47 55.56
CA GLU A 8 22.93 94.95 54.72
C GLU A 8 23.09 93.43 54.84
N GLU A 9 22.95 92.89 56.04
CA GLU A 9 23.00 91.44 56.28
C GLU A 9 21.79 90.72 55.65
N LEU A 10 20.60 91.32 55.74
CA LEU A 10 19.40 90.79 55.05
C LEU A 10 19.56 90.86 53.53
N ALA A 11 20.17 91.93 52.99
CA ALA A 11 20.41 92.09 51.56
C ALA A 11 21.44 91.08 51.03
N MET A 12 22.53 90.80 51.77
CA MET A 12 23.48 89.74 51.40
C MET A 12 22.83 88.36 51.42
N LYS A 13 22.03 88.07 52.44
CA LYS A 13 21.33 86.79 52.56
C LYS A 13 20.32 86.57 51.44
N HIS A 14 19.58 87.62 51.06
CA HIS A 14 18.66 87.58 49.93
C HIS A 14 19.40 87.42 48.59
N MET A 15 20.59 88.03 48.44
CA MET A 15 21.39 87.87 47.23
C MET A 15 22.00 86.46 47.11
N GLU A 16 22.33 85.82 48.23
CA GLU A 16 22.82 84.44 48.27
C GLU A 16 21.69 83.44 47.99
N GLU A 17 20.50 83.66 48.55
CA GLU A 17 19.29 82.88 48.20
C GLU A 17 18.92 83.02 46.71
N ILE A 18 19.02 84.22 46.13
CA ILE A 18 18.80 84.39 44.68
C ILE A 18 19.82 83.58 43.88
N LYS A 19 21.09 83.57 44.30
CA LYS A 19 22.14 82.81 43.61
C LYS A 19 21.93 81.30 43.68
N ASP A 20 21.46 80.80 44.82
CA ASP A 20 21.14 79.38 44.99
C ASP A 20 19.91 78.99 44.17
N VAL A 21 18.91 79.85 44.10
CA VAL A 21 17.74 79.65 43.22
C VAL A 21 18.15 79.68 41.75
N GLU A 22 19.05 80.57 41.36
CA GLU A 22 19.56 80.68 40.00
C GLU A 22 20.41 79.45 39.60
N ASN A 23 21.24 78.95 40.51
CA ASN A 23 21.96 77.68 40.31
C ASN A 23 21.02 76.47 40.22
N TYR A 24 19.98 76.43 41.05
CA TYR A 24 18.97 75.37 40.99
C TYR A 24 18.16 75.44 39.69
N ALA A 25 17.81 76.64 39.25
CA ALA A 25 17.12 76.86 37.97
C ALA A 25 17.97 76.42 36.78
N ASN A 26 19.27 76.73 36.78
CA ASN A 26 20.20 76.28 35.74
C ASN A 26 20.31 74.75 35.70
N HIS A 27 20.43 74.09 36.86
CA HIS A 27 20.45 72.63 36.92
C HIS A 27 19.13 72.00 36.42
N VAL A 28 17.99 72.64 36.69
CA VAL A 28 16.67 72.22 36.16
C VAL A 28 16.56 72.45 34.65
N CYS A 29 17.21 73.48 34.11
CA CYS A 29 17.29 73.73 32.67
C CYS A 29 18.22 72.76 31.92
N ASP A 30 19.26 72.23 32.58
CA ASP A 30 20.23 71.29 31.96
C ASP A 30 19.79 69.81 32.09
N LEU A 31 18.93 69.49 33.06
CA LEU A 31 18.35 68.15 33.27
C LEU A 31 17.64 67.52 32.04
N PRO A 32 16.96 68.26 31.14
CA PRO A 32 16.39 67.73 29.92
C PRO A 32 17.44 67.25 28.92
N GLU A 33 18.54 67.99 28.75
CA GLU A 33 19.63 67.60 27.82
C GLU A 33 20.34 66.33 28.30
N GLU A 34 20.57 66.19 29.61
CA GLU A 34 21.14 64.97 30.18
C GLU A 34 20.18 63.77 30.03
N LYS A 35 18.87 63.98 30.17
CA LYS A 35 17.85 62.93 29.93
C LYS A 35 17.75 62.51 28.46
N GLU A 36 17.87 63.44 27.53
CA GLU A 36 17.89 63.13 26.09
C GLU A 36 19.17 62.38 25.70
N ALA A 37 20.33 62.78 26.23
CA ALA A 37 21.59 62.08 26.01
C ALA A 37 21.54 60.65 26.56
N PHE A 38 20.97 60.45 27.75
CA PHE A 38 20.78 59.12 28.33
C PHE A 38 19.79 58.26 27.52
N SER A 39 18.69 58.86 27.05
CA SER A 39 17.69 58.16 26.23
C SER A 39 18.27 57.72 24.88
N HIS A 40 19.07 58.57 24.22
CA HIS A 40 19.74 58.22 22.97
C HIS A 40 20.80 57.13 23.14
N SER A 41 21.54 57.13 24.26
CA SER A 41 22.47 56.03 24.59
C SER A 41 21.72 54.71 24.73
N TYR A 42 20.62 54.70 25.48
CA TYR A 42 19.80 53.50 25.70
C TYR A 42 19.16 52.99 24.40
N GLU A 43 18.69 53.89 23.54
CA GLU A 43 18.12 53.52 22.24
C GLU A 43 19.17 52.94 21.29
N LYS A 44 20.43 53.40 21.36
CA LYS A 44 21.52 52.87 20.55
C LYS A 44 21.96 51.48 21.02
N GLU A 45 22.05 51.27 22.33
CA GLU A 45 22.43 49.97 22.92
C GLU A 45 21.33 48.91 22.69
N ASN A 46 20.06 49.31 22.65
CA ASN A 46 18.93 48.42 22.43
C ASN A 46 18.70 48.04 20.94
N LYS A 47 19.45 48.62 20.00
CA LYS A 47 19.36 48.26 18.56
C LYS A 47 20.00 46.89 18.26
N GLN A 48 21.10 46.57 18.93
CA GLN A 48 21.84 45.33 18.73
C GLN A 48 21.01 44.07 19.09
N PRO A 49 20.45 43.94 20.32
CA PRO A 49 19.63 42.78 20.68
C PRO A 49 18.32 42.71 19.89
N ARG A 50 17.76 43.84 19.45
CA ARG A 50 16.57 43.84 18.56
C ARG A 50 16.88 43.26 17.19
N HIS A 51 18.07 43.51 16.65
CA HIS A 51 18.49 42.96 15.36
C HIS A 51 18.73 41.46 15.46
N GLU A 52 19.40 41.00 16.52
CA GLU A 52 19.64 39.58 16.81
C GLU A 52 18.33 38.82 17.08
N PHE A 53 17.38 39.43 17.80
CA PHE A 53 16.05 38.84 18.02
C PHE A 53 15.28 38.68 16.71
N LYS A 54 15.34 39.66 15.80
CA LYS A 54 14.71 39.59 14.48
C LYS A 54 15.31 38.48 13.61
N GLU A 55 16.63 38.29 13.69
CA GLU A 55 17.36 37.26 12.95
C GLU A 55 17.06 35.85 13.50
N LEU A 56 16.90 35.72 14.82
CA LEU A 56 16.48 34.49 15.48
C LEU A 56 15.00 34.16 15.23
N GLN A 57 14.15 35.15 14.95
CA GLN A 57 12.73 34.95 14.62
C GLN A 57 12.53 34.44 13.17
N LEU A 58 13.40 34.85 12.24
CA LEU A 58 13.36 34.44 10.82
C LEU A 58 13.86 33.01 10.57
N LYS A 59 14.75 32.48 11.44
CA LYS A 59 15.31 31.12 11.29
C LYS A 59 14.26 30.00 11.44
N PRO A 60 13.39 30.00 12.47
CA PRO A 60 12.28 29.07 12.57
C PRO A 60 11.29 29.25 11.41
N GLU A 61 10.93 30.48 11.02
CA GLU A 61 9.94 30.70 9.96
C GLU A 61 10.39 30.17 8.58
N MET A 62 11.68 30.21 8.25
CA MET A 62 12.19 29.55 7.05
C MET A 62 12.15 28.02 7.16
N GLN A 63 12.52 27.44 8.31
CA GLN A 63 12.47 26.00 8.52
C GLN A 63 11.02 25.49 8.54
N THR A 64 10.08 26.23 9.12
CA THR A 64 8.65 25.88 9.15
C THR A 64 8.04 25.98 7.76
N LYS A 65 8.37 27.01 6.96
CA LYS A 65 7.90 27.10 5.56
C LYS A 65 8.52 26.03 4.66
N GLU A 66 9.77 25.66 4.90
CA GLU A 66 10.42 24.58 4.15
C GLU A 66 9.77 23.22 4.48
N VAL A 67 9.51 22.95 5.77
CA VAL A 67 8.80 21.75 6.23
C VAL A 67 7.34 21.74 5.76
N GLU A 68 6.62 22.87 5.81
CA GLU A 68 5.25 23.00 5.28
C GLU A 68 5.21 22.72 3.77
N MET A 69 6.15 23.26 2.99
CA MET A 69 6.22 22.99 1.55
C MET A 69 6.52 21.52 1.23
N TYR A 70 7.38 20.84 2.01
CA TYR A 70 7.59 19.40 1.88
C TYR A 70 6.35 18.60 2.32
N GLN A 71 5.61 19.06 3.33
CA GLN A 71 4.43 18.37 3.85
C GLN A 71 3.19 18.55 2.96
N GLU A 72 3.04 19.71 2.31
CA GLU A 72 2.00 20.01 1.32
C GLU A 72 2.27 19.29 -0.01
N GLY A 73 3.54 19.19 -0.42
CA GLY A 73 3.97 18.39 -1.58
C GLY A 73 3.76 16.88 -1.39
N LEU A 74 4.04 16.34 -0.20
CA LEU A 74 3.82 14.91 0.10
C LEU A 74 2.34 14.55 0.25
N SER A 75 1.51 15.48 0.76
CA SER A 75 0.06 15.26 0.93
C SER A 75 -0.68 15.20 -0.40
N THR A 76 -0.24 15.95 -1.41
CA THR A 76 -0.82 15.89 -2.78
C THR A 76 -0.42 14.62 -3.52
N VAL A 77 0.79 14.10 -3.28
CA VAL A 77 1.25 12.80 -3.81
C VAL A 77 0.49 11.63 -3.15
N ALA A 78 0.20 11.70 -1.85
CA ALA A 78 -0.53 10.66 -1.13
C ALA A 78 -2.00 10.50 -1.58
N LEU A 79 -2.60 11.54 -2.16
CA LEU A 79 -3.97 11.53 -2.71
C LEU A 79 -4.01 11.27 -4.23
N SER A 80 -2.85 11.14 -4.89
CA SER A 80 -2.75 10.93 -6.33
C SER A 80 -2.86 9.45 -6.73
N SER A 81 -3.19 9.18 -7.99
CA SER A 81 -3.27 7.80 -8.53
C SER A 81 -1.90 7.09 -8.43
N PRO A 82 -1.83 5.76 -8.28
CA PRO A 82 -0.55 5.03 -8.25
C PRO A 82 0.41 5.36 -9.42
N CYS A 83 -0.14 5.67 -10.60
CA CYS A 83 0.67 6.11 -11.75
C CYS A 83 1.27 7.51 -11.56
N GLU A 84 0.55 8.43 -10.92
CA GLU A 84 1.03 9.78 -10.60
C GLU A 84 2.09 9.71 -9.50
N GLN A 85 1.87 8.87 -8.47
CA GLN A 85 2.84 8.61 -7.41
C GLN A 85 4.18 8.10 -7.96
N ILE A 86 4.15 7.14 -8.90
CA ILE A 86 5.35 6.63 -9.57
C ILE A 86 6.06 7.74 -10.35
N THR A 87 5.31 8.60 -11.04
CA THR A 87 5.86 9.71 -11.82
C THR A 87 6.54 10.75 -10.91
N HIS A 88 5.93 11.08 -9.78
CA HIS A 88 6.50 11.95 -8.77
C HIS A 88 7.79 11.38 -8.17
N LEU A 89 7.83 10.09 -7.82
CA LEU A 89 9.02 9.42 -7.30
C LEU A 89 10.16 9.37 -8.33
N ILE A 90 9.86 9.14 -9.61
CA ILE A 90 10.86 9.16 -10.68
C ILE A 90 11.44 10.57 -10.86
N MET A 91 10.60 11.60 -10.78
CA MET A 91 11.02 12.99 -10.88
C MET A 91 11.88 13.42 -9.69
N GLU A 92 11.49 13.09 -8.46
CA GLU A 92 12.29 13.36 -7.25
C GLU A 92 13.63 12.63 -7.28
N ARG A 93 13.65 11.35 -7.68
CA ARG A 93 14.90 10.59 -7.86
C ARG A 93 15.81 11.25 -8.90
N SER A 94 15.26 11.77 -9.98
CA SER A 94 16.02 12.48 -11.03
C SER A 94 16.61 13.81 -10.53
N ILE A 95 15.87 14.53 -9.68
CA ILE A 95 16.33 15.78 -9.06
C ILE A 95 17.43 15.49 -8.03
N LEU A 96 17.28 14.44 -7.21
CA LEU A 96 18.28 14.03 -6.23
C LEU A 96 19.57 13.54 -6.90
N LEU A 97 19.47 12.78 -7.99
CA LEU A 97 20.62 12.38 -8.80
C LEU A 97 21.37 13.61 -9.36
N ARG A 98 20.64 14.60 -9.87
CA ARG A 98 21.24 15.86 -10.37
C ARG A 98 21.90 16.69 -9.26
N LYS A 99 21.35 16.67 -8.03
CA LYS A 99 21.95 17.34 -6.86
C LYS A 99 23.22 16.63 -6.39
N LEU A 100 23.26 15.30 -6.46
CA LEU A 100 24.46 14.50 -6.15
C LEU A 100 25.58 14.69 -7.18
N GLU A 101 25.23 14.90 -8.45
CA GLU A 101 26.20 15.20 -9.53
C GLU A 101 26.85 16.59 -9.41
N LEU A 102 26.21 17.54 -8.71
CA LEU A 102 26.70 18.93 -8.60
C LEU A 102 27.56 19.20 -7.34
N GLY A 103 27.66 18.23 -6.42
CA GLY A 103 28.35 18.38 -5.15
C GLY A 103 29.72 17.72 -5.10
N ASN A 104 30.69 18.19 -5.90
CA ASN A 104 32.14 18.14 -5.62
C ASN A 104 32.96 18.79 -6.74
N PRO A 105 33.59 19.97 -6.53
CA PRO A 105 34.63 20.47 -7.42
C PRO A 105 36.03 20.27 -6.82
N LYS A 106 36.90 19.51 -7.49
CA LYS A 106 38.36 19.77 -7.54
C LYS A 106 39.01 19.09 -8.76
N PRO A 107 40.10 19.66 -9.32
CA PRO A 107 40.30 19.67 -10.76
C PRO A 107 41.50 18.83 -11.27
N GLU A 108 41.38 18.47 -12.56
CA GLU A 108 42.42 18.24 -13.60
C GLU A 108 43.32 16.97 -13.54
N PRO A 109 43.96 16.55 -14.68
CA PRO A 109 43.65 16.75 -16.11
C PRO A 109 43.75 15.46 -17.00
N GLN A 110 43.03 15.48 -18.12
CA GLN A 110 43.35 14.93 -19.46
C GLN A 110 44.41 13.81 -19.64
N ARG A 111 44.00 12.59 -20.05
CA ARG A 111 44.30 11.96 -21.38
C ARG A 111 44.16 10.42 -21.38
N CYS A 112 43.81 9.95 -22.58
CA CYS A 112 44.10 8.65 -23.22
C CYS A 112 43.03 7.55 -23.21
N LEU A 113 42.63 7.25 -24.45
CA LEU A 113 42.00 6.03 -24.97
C LEU A 113 42.77 4.76 -24.58
N SER A 114 42.07 3.69 -24.19
CA SER A 114 42.32 2.31 -24.67
C SER A 114 41.33 1.30 -24.06
N HIS A 115 41.04 0.28 -24.86
CA HIS A 115 40.11 -0.83 -24.61
C HIS A 115 40.56 -1.82 -23.52
N ASN A 116 39.55 -2.57 -23.04
CA ASN A 116 39.55 -3.91 -22.44
C ASN A 116 39.57 -4.00 -20.91
N LEU A 117 38.44 -4.46 -20.36
CA LEU A 117 38.42 -5.17 -19.06
C LEU A 117 37.59 -6.44 -19.19
N LYS A 118 38.31 -7.58 -19.22
CA LYS A 118 37.84 -8.84 -18.66
C LYS A 118 37.79 -8.70 -17.14
N LYS A 119 36.78 -9.37 -16.55
CA LYS A 119 36.76 -10.05 -15.25
C LYS A 119 37.94 -9.78 -14.32
N ASP A 120 37.68 -9.21 -13.14
CA ASP A 120 37.73 -9.91 -11.86
C ASP A 120 37.42 -8.93 -10.73
N PHE A 121 36.39 -9.23 -9.94
CA PHE A 121 36.09 -8.56 -8.67
C PHE A 121 36.94 -9.19 -7.57
N PRO A 122 37.69 -8.41 -6.77
CA PRO A 122 38.08 -8.81 -5.44
C PRO A 122 37.04 -8.29 -4.44
N GLN A 123 36.26 -9.23 -3.93
CA GLN A 123 35.51 -9.12 -2.70
C GLN A 123 36.49 -9.11 -1.54
N GLU A 124 36.73 -7.96 -0.91
CA GLU A 124 37.04 -7.84 0.53
C GLU A 124 37.23 -6.37 0.93
N LYS A 125 36.77 -6.06 2.15
CA LYS A 125 36.73 -4.76 2.83
C LYS A 125 35.46 -3.93 2.63
N LEU A 126 34.34 -4.54 3.02
CA LEU A 126 33.24 -3.79 3.66
C LEU A 126 32.93 -4.36 5.06
N GLU A 127 33.97 -4.76 5.80
CA GLU A 127 33.90 -5.01 7.25
C GLU A 127 34.62 -3.87 7.97
N GLN A 128 34.08 -2.65 7.96
CA GLN A 128 34.55 -1.60 8.88
C GLN A 128 33.59 -0.42 9.06
N THR A 129 32.28 -0.65 9.07
CA THR A 129 31.32 0.41 9.43
C THR A 129 30.13 -0.07 10.25
N HIS A 130 30.33 -1.03 11.16
CA HIS A 130 29.32 -1.37 12.18
C HIS A 130 29.93 -1.60 13.57
N GLN A 131 30.70 -0.62 14.07
CA GLN A 131 30.76 -0.30 15.50
C GLN A 131 31.09 1.20 15.62
N PRO A 132 30.11 2.04 16.04
CA PRO A 132 29.97 2.29 17.47
C PRO A 132 28.50 2.45 17.89
N LEU A 133 27.89 1.36 18.36
CA LEU A 133 26.71 1.45 19.23
C LEU A 133 26.72 0.38 20.33
N GLN A 134 27.93 -0.09 20.67
CA GLN A 134 28.19 -1.00 21.77
C GLN A 134 29.12 -0.39 22.83
N LYS A 135 29.24 0.94 22.86
CA LYS A 135 29.92 1.69 23.93
C LYS A 135 28.99 2.51 24.83
N GLU A 136 27.68 2.47 24.60
CA GLU A 136 26.71 3.22 25.43
C GLU A 136 25.78 2.33 26.28
N HIS A 137 25.85 1.00 26.12
CA HIS A 137 25.12 0.06 26.99
C HIS A 137 25.99 -0.55 28.11
N GLN A 138 27.19 -0.03 28.33
CA GLN A 138 28.12 -0.48 29.38
C GLN A 138 28.53 0.67 30.32
N ARG A 139 27.59 1.59 30.58
CA ARG A 139 27.73 2.68 31.56
C ARG A 139 26.69 2.62 32.68
N HIS A 140 25.87 1.58 32.75
CA HIS A 140 24.91 1.37 33.83
C HIS A 140 24.76 -0.12 34.15
N GLN A 141 25.83 -0.72 34.68
CA GLN A 141 25.70 -1.94 35.48
C GLN A 141 26.97 -2.07 36.32
N GLU A 142 26.95 -1.48 37.51
CA GLU A 142 27.61 -1.99 38.71
C GLU A 142 26.89 -1.46 39.97
N PRO A 143 26.99 -2.15 41.11
CA PRO A 143 25.86 -2.41 41.99
C PRO A 143 25.90 -1.54 43.25
N VAL A 144 24.73 -1.07 43.70
CA VAL A 144 24.60 -0.39 45.01
C VAL A 144 23.81 -1.27 45.98
N HIS A 145 24.49 -2.26 46.54
CA HIS A 145 24.24 -2.67 47.92
C HIS A 145 25.47 -2.27 48.72
N GLN A 146 25.40 -1.13 49.41
CA GLN A 146 26.06 -0.84 50.68
C GLN A 146 25.92 0.65 51.00
N SER A 147 25.02 0.99 51.93
CA SER A 147 25.40 1.81 53.08
C SER A 147 24.29 1.75 54.12
N LYS A 148 24.49 0.91 55.13
CA LYS A 148 23.92 1.16 56.45
C LYS A 148 24.78 2.26 57.09
N LYS A 149 24.11 3.21 57.73
CA LYS A 149 24.50 3.90 58.98
C LYS A 149 24.78 5.41 58.87
N SER A 150 24.07 6.12 59.77
CA SER A 150 24.24 7.45 60.36
C SER A 150 24.05 8.70 59.49
N LEU A 151 22.94 9.41 59.73
CA LEU A 151 22.96 10.65 60.53
C LEU A 151 21.55 10.94 61.10
N ASN A 152 21.50 11.24 62.40
CA ASN A 152 20.38 11.90 63.10
C ASN A 152 20.23 13.34 62.56
N GLU A 153 19.25 14.21 62.80
CA GLU A 153 18.29 14.42 63.88
C GLU A 153 17.48 15.67 63.45
N SER A 154 16.15 15.68 63.54
CA SER A 154 15.41 16.84 64.09
C SER A 154 13.92 16.50 64.28
N HIS A 155 13.42 17.02 65.39
CA HIS A 155 12.19 16.71 66.10
C HIS A 155 10.94 17.39 65.52
N ASN A 156 9.77 16.85 65.94
CA ASN A 156 8.45 17.47 66.11
C ASN A 156 7.59 17.61 64.82
N GLU A 157 6.31 17.23 64.72
CA GLU A 157 5.25 16.84 65.67
C GLU A 157 4.29 15.81 65.03
N ASP A 158 3.60 15.04 65.89
CA ASP A 158 2.25 14.45 65.78
C ASP A 158 1.67 14.01 64.39
N PRO A 159 1.52 12.68 64.12
CA PRO A 159 0.76 12.20 62.98
C PRO A 159 -0.41 11.30 63.42
N GLU A 160 -1.43 11.84 64.10
CA GLU A 160 -2.64 11.05 64.38
C GLU A 160 -3.92 11.47 63.65
N LYS A 161 -3.87 12.41 62.70
CA LYS A 161 -5.05 12.78 61.92
C LYS A 161 -4.77 13.07 60.44
N ASP A 162 -4.32 12.05 59.68
CA ASP A 162 -4.48 12.05 58.22
C ASP A 162 -4.21 10.67 57.55
N LYS A 163 -4.64 9.57 58.19
CA LYS A 163 -4.37 8.20 57.68
C LYS A 163 -5.27 7.74 56.53
N THR A 164 -6.33 8.48 56.21
CA THR A 164 -7.33 8.09 55.20
C THR A 164 -7.01 8.54 53.77
N PRO A 165 -6.44 9.74 53.51
CA PRO A 165 -6.06 10.15 52.15
C PRO A 165 -4.74 9.51 51.66
N GLN A 166 -3.83 9.20 52.58
CA GLN A 166 -2.51 8.60 52.29
C GLN A 166 -2.64 7.16 51.74
N ASN A 167 -3.48 6.33 52.38
CA ASN A 167 -3.75 4.94 51.97
C ASN A 167 -4.49 4.83 50.62
N CYS A 168 -5.17 5.89 50.17
CA CYS A 168 -5.77 5.91 48.82
C CYS A 168 -4.71 6.18 47.76
N ARG A 169 -3.81 7.15 48.01
CA ARG A 169 -2.69 7.45 47.12
C ARG A 169 -1.66 6.32 47.03
N GLU A 170 -1.40 5.61 48.12
CA GLU A 170 -0.53 4.44 48.12
C GLU A 170 -1.10 3.29 47.28
N ARG A 171 -2.41 3.02 47.39
CA ARG A 171 -3.09 2.03 46.54
C ARG A 171 -3.09 2.44 45.07
N ASP A 172 -3.34 3.71 44.76
CA ASP A 172 -3.28 4.21 43.38
C ASP A 172 -1.86 4.09 42.80
N LEU A 173 -0.82 4.33 43.61
CA LEU A 173 0.58 4.16 43.21
C LEU A 173 0.96 2.68 43.04
N GLU A 174 0.43 1.79 43.88
CA GLU A 174 0.60 0.33 43.77
C GLU A 174 -0.10 -0.24 42.53
N ASP A 175 -1.31 0.25 42.21
CA ASP A 175 -2.03 -0.11 40.99
C ASP A 175 -1.29 0.39 39.73
N ILE A 176 -0.74 1.60 39.78
CA ILE A 176 0.13 2.12 38.70
C ILE A 176 1.42 1.30 38.59
N ALA A 177 2.02 0.88 39.70
CA ALA A 177 3.22 0.04 39.70
C ALA A 177 2.96 -1.35 39.11
N LEU A 178 1.83 -1.97 39.45
CA LEU A 178 1.37 -3.24 38.86
C LEU A 178 1.08 -3.09 37.36
N GLN A 179 0.42 -2.00 36.94
CA GLN A 179 0.21 -1.73 35.52
C GLN A 179 1.52 -1.52 34.75
N LEU A 180 2.49 -0.83 35.36
CA LEU A 180 3.82 -0.63 34.78
C LEU A 180 4.60 -1.94 34.68
N GLU A 181 4.49 -2.82 35.68
CA GLU A 181 5.11 -4.15 35.67
C GLU A 181 4.53 -5.03 34.57
N VAL A 182 3.20 -5.03 34.40
CA VAL A 182 2.53 -5.72 33.29
C VAL A 182 2.96 -5.16 31.94
N ALA A 183 3.08 -3.83 31.81
CA ALA A 183 3.55 -3.20 30.59
C ALA A 183 5.02 -3.58 30.27
N HIS A 184 5.89 -3.65 31.28
CA HIS A 184 7.27 -4.08 31.10
C HIS A 184 7.39 -5.56 30.70
N GLU A 185 6.55 -6.43 31.26
CA GLU A 185 6.51 -7.84 30.86
C GLU A 185 6.04 -7.99 29.42
N GLU A 186 5.03 -7.20 29.01
CA GLU A 186 4.53 -7.19 27.64
C GLU A 186 5.58 -6.67 26.64
N ILE A 187 6.30 -5.60 26.99
CA ILE A 187 7.43 -5.11 26.19
C ILE A 187 8.50 -6.20 26.04
N ARG A 188 8.80 -6.95 27.10
CA ARG A 188 9.78 -8.05 27.06
C ARG A 188 9.31 -9.17 26.13
N ARG A 189 8.04 -9.58 26.24
CA ARG A 189 7.41 -10.57 25.36
C ARG A 189 7.48 -10.16 23.89
N LEU A 190 7.09 -8.93 23.57
CA LEU A 190 7.14 -8.39 22.21
C LEU A 190 8.58 -8.28 21.69
N THR A 191 9.54 -7.94 22.56
CA THR A 191 10.96 -7.88 22.21
C THR A 191 11.51 -9.27 21.86
N ASP A 192 11.15 -10.29 22.61
CA ASP A 192 11.56 -11.67 22.33
C ASP A 192 10.89 -12.23 21.07
N GLU A 193 9.63 -11.88 20.81
CA GLU A 193 8.94 -12.23 19.57
C GLU A 193 9.59 -11.56 18.35
N LEU A 194 9.94 -10.27 18.45
CA LEU A 194 10.70 -9.54 17.41
C LEU A 194 12.06 -10.18 17.16
N ARG A 195 12.79 -10.53 18.22
CA ARG A 195 14.09 -11.24 18.10
C ARG A 195 13.93 -12.61 17.45
N GLY A 196 12.83 -13.31 17.74
CA GLY A 196 12.45 -14.56 17.07
C GLY A 196 12.22 -14.37 15.57
N LYS A 197 11.42 -13.37 15.19
CA LYS A 197 11.16 -12.99 13.80
C LYS A 197 12.44 -12.60 13.06
N GLU A 198 13.33 -11.84 13.70
CA GLU A 198 14.61 -11.43 13.12
C GLU A 198 15.54 -12.62 12.85
N LYS A 199 15.57 -13.63 13.75
CA LYS A 199 16.31 -14.88 13.52
C LYS A 199 15.74 -15.66 12.33
N VAL A 200 14.42 -15.71 12.18
CA VAL A 200 13.75 -16.36 11.04
C VAL A 200 14.06 -15.60 9.75
N GLN A 201 14.01 -14.27 9.78
CA GLN A 201 14.34 -13.41 8.65
C GLN A 201 15.79 -13.59 8.19
N ARG A 202 16.76 -13.69 9.12
CA ARG A 202 18.16 -13.98 8.78
C ARG A 202 18.34 -15.37 8.15
N LYS A 203 17.60 -16.39 8.61
CA LYS A 203 17.62 -17.73 7.99
C LYS A 203 17.05 -17.70 6.57
N LEU A 204 15.95 -16.98 6.37
CA LEU A 204 15.33 -16.77 5.06
C LEU A 204 16.27 -16.02 4.10
N ALA A 205 16.93 -14.96 4.57
CA ALA A 205 17.92 -14.23 3.79
C ALA A 205 19.10 -15.11 3.37
N SER A 206 19.64 -15.93 4.28
CA SER A 206 20.70 -16.89 3.95
C SER A 206 20.25 -17.96 2.95
N ALA A 207 19.01 -18.44 3.05
CA ALA A 207 18.45 -19.40 2.10
C ALA A 207 18.25 -18.76 0.71
N LEU A 208 17.80 -17.51 0.65
CA LEU A 208 17.66 -16.74 -0.58
C LEU A 208 19.01 -16.53 -1.27
N GLU A 209 20.05 -16.15 -0.52
CA GLU A 209 21.40 -15.97 -1.05
C GLU A 209 21.98 -17.27 -1.65
N LYS A 210 21.76 -18.41 -0.98
CA LYS A 210 22.15 -19.73 -1.50
C LYS A 210 21.40 -20.09 -2.78
N ALA A 211 20.09 -19.84 -2.84
CA ALA A 211 19.30 -20.07 -4.03
C ALA A 211 19.76 -19.18 -5.21
N GLN A 212 20.12 -17.93 -4.93
CA GLN A 212 20.67 -17.01 -5.94
C GLN A 212 22.01 -17.51 -6.51
N LEU A 213 22.92 -18.00 -5.66
CA LEU A 213 24.18 -18.60 -6.10
C LEU A 213 23.97 -19.84 -6.97
N GLU A 214 22.99 -20.68 -6.64
CA GLU A 214 22.65 -21.87 -7.43
C GLU A 214 22.06 -21.49 -8.80
N ILE A 215 21.19 -20.48 -8.84
CA ILE A 215 20.67 -19.92 -10.09
C ILE A 215 21.81 -19.39 -10.98
N GLU A 216 22.76 -18.65 -10.43
CA GLU A 216 23.90 -18.15 -11.21
C GLU A 216 24.77 -19.30 -11.74
N LYS A 217 25.01 -20.34 -10.94
CA LYS A 217 25.72 -21.55 -11.40
C LYS A 217 24.98 -22.26 -12.54
N LEU A 218 23.65 -22.38 -12.44
CA LEU A 218 22.83 -22.97 -13.50
C LEU A 218 22.83 -22.12 -14.77
N LYS A 219 22.77 -20.79 -14.65
CA LYS A 219 22.91 -19.88 -15.80
C LYS A 219 24.25 -20.05 -16.49
N GLU A 220 25.34 -20.15 -15.74
CA GLU A 220 26.67 -20.35 -16.33
C GLU A 220 26.78 -21.71 -17.06
N ASN A 221 26.19 -22.77 -16.49
CA ASN A 221 26.12 -24.07 -17.16
C ASN A 221 25.28 -24.03 -18.44
N LEU A 222 24.16 -23.29 -18.44
CA LEU A 222 23.32 -23.12 -19.62
C LEU A 222 24.06 -22.38 -20.74
N ILE A 223 24.84 -21.34 -20.40
CA ILE A 223 25.68 -20.62 -21.36
C ILE A 223 26.71 -21.56 -21.97
N LYS A 224 27.42 -22.35 -21.16
CA LYS A 224 28.41 -23.32 -21.65
C LYS A 224 27.78 -24.39 -22.55
N LEU A 225 26.59 -24.88 -22.20
CA LEU A 225 25.87 -25.86 -23.01
C LEU A 225 25.47 -25.27 -24.36
N ASN A 226 24.91 -24.05 -24.36
CA ASN A 226 24.52 -23.37 -25.59
C ASN A 226 25.72 -23.06 -26.50
N GLU A 227 26.86 -22.67 -25.93
CA GLU A 227 28.12 -22.49 -26.67
C GLU A 227 28.57 -23.81 -27.32
N ASN A 228 28.54 -24.92 -26.58
CA ASN A 228 28.91 -26.25 -27.11
C ASN A 228 27.96 -26.70 -28.22
N ASP A 229 26.64 -26.61 -28.00
CA ASP A 229 25.63 -26.96 -29.01
C ASP A 229 25.78 -26.10 -30.28
N SER A 230 26.11 -24.81 -30.12
CA SER A 230 26.36 -23.92 -31.26
C SER A 230 27.61 -24.30 -32.06
N VAL A 231 28.64 -24.80 -31.38
CA VAL A 231 29.88 -25.26 -32.01
C VAL A 231 29.64 -26.57 -32.75
N ASP A 232 28.93 -27.52 -32.14
CA ASP A 232 28.66 -28.80 -32.78
C ASP A 232 27.67 -28.67 -33.94
N LEU A 233 26.67 -27.78 -33.83
CA LEU A 233 25.81 -27.42 -34.95
C LEU A 233 26.61 -26.80 -36.11
N ARG A 234 27.61 -25.95 -35.80
CA ARG A 234 28.48 -25.35 -36.82
C ARG A 234 29.31 -26.42 -37.53
N LYS A 235 29.93 -27.34 -36.78
CA LYS A 235 30.68 -28.46 -37.36
C LYS A 235 29.80 -29.35 -38.25
N ALA A 236 28.57 -29.64 -37.80
CA ALA A 236 27.62 -30.42 -38.60
C ALA A 236 27.24 -29.69 -39.90
N LYS A 237 27.01 -28.38 -39.84
CA LYS A 237 26.75 -27.55 -41.03
C LYS A 237 27.94 -27.54 -42.00
N GLU A 238 29.17 -27.37 -41.49
CA GLU A 238 30.38 -27.42 -42.32
C GLU A 238 30.59 -28.79 -42.96
N HIS A 239 30.32 -29.88 -42.22
CA HIS A 239 30.41 -31.23 -42.77
C HIS A 239 29.38 -31.47 -43.88
N ASN A 240 28.12 -31.07 -43.66
CA ASN A 240 27.08 -31.16 -44.69
C ASN A 240 27.43 -30.33 -45.92
N GLN A 241 27.96 -29.12 -45.74
CA GLN A 241 28.41 -28.29 -46.86
C GLN A 241 29.52 -28.97 -47.67
N ARG A 242 30.49 -29.64 -47.02
CA ARG A 242 31.53 -30.41 -47.73
C ARG A 242 30.93 -31.58 -48.51
N LEU A 243 29.96 -32.30 -47.93
CA LEU A 243 29.27 -33.38 -48.62
C LEU A 243 28.48 -32.85 -49.81
N ASP A 244 27.82 -31.70 -49.70
CA ASP A 244 27.10 -31.07 -50.81
C ASP A 244 28.05 -30.66 -51.95
N GLU A 245 29.22 -30.11 -51.62
CA GLU A 245 30.28 -29.79 -52.59
C GLU A 245 30.81 -31.06 -53.29
N GLU A 246 31.02 -32.14 -52.54
CA GLU A 246 31.43 -33.43 -53.10
C GLU A 246 30.34 -34.04 -54.00
N ILE A 247 29.08 -34.03 -53.58
CA ILE A 247 27.94 -34.46 -54.39
C ILE A 247 27.86 -33.64 -55.67
N LEU A 248 28.06 -32.31 -55.60
CA LEU A 248 28.05 -31.45 -56.78
C LEU A 248 29.22 -31.79 -57.73
N ALA A 249 30.42 -32.01 -57.19
CA ALA A 249 31.60 -32.42 -57.96
C ALA A 249 31.37 -33.79 -58.64
N LEU A 250 30.81 -34.76 -57.92
CA LEU A 250 30.44 -36.08 -58.47
C LEU A 250 29.37 -35.96 -59.56
N ARG A 251 28.32 -35.14 -59.35
CA ARG A 251 27.30 -34.87 -60.37
C ARG A 251 27.90 -34.23 -61.62
N ASN A 252 28.84 -33.30 -61.46
CA ASN A 252 29.59 -32.69 -62.57
C ASN A 252 30.43 -33.74 -63.31
N ARG A 253 31.12 -34.63 -62.57
CA ARG A 253 31.91 -35.71 -63.16
C ARG A 253 31.04 -36.69 -63.94
N VAL A 254 29.89 -37.08 -63.40
CA VAL A 254 28.91 -37.94 -64.09
C VAL A 254 28.43 -37.28 -65.38
N ARG A 255 28.04 -35.99 -65.35
CA ARG A 255 27.67 -35.25 -66.58
C ARG A 255 28.80 -35.24 -67.62
N SER A 256 30.04 -35.02 -67.19
CA SER A 256 31.21 -35.06 -68.07
C SER A 256 31.40 -36.45 -68.68
N LEU A 257 31.32 -37.51 -67.87
CA LEU A 257 31.42 -38.90 -68.34
C LEU A 257 30.26 -39.27 -69.29
N ASP A 258 29.03 -38.79 -69.03
CA ASP A 258 27.90 -38.99 -69.93
C ASP A 258 28.11 -38.26 -71.27
N SER A 259 28.69 -37.05 -71.25
CA SER A 259 29.03 -36.33 -72.49
C SER A 259 30.12 -37.04 -73.28
N GLU A 260 31.14 -37.59 -72.62
CA GLU A 260 32.19 -38.39 -73.24
C GLU A 260 31.63 -39.70 -73.81
N LYS A 261 30.76 -40.38 -73.05
CA LYS A 261 30.04 -41.58 -73.51
C LYS A 261 29.21 -41.28 -74.75
N LYS A 262 28.54 -40.12 -74.81
CA LYS A 262 27.76 -39.70 -75.98
C LYS A 262 28.66 -39.52 -77.21
N VAL A 263 29.78 -38.81 -77.07
CA VAL A 263 30.75 -38.59 -78.17
C VAL A 263 31.34 -39.92 -78.66
N LEU A 264 31.72 -40.81 -77.74
CA LEU A 264 32.20 -42.15 -78.09
C LEU A 264 31.12 -42.99 -78.78
N GLY A 265 29.86 -42.91 -78.32
CA GLY A 265 28.73 -43.56 -78.98
C GLY A 265 28.51 -43.06 -80.41
N GLU A 266 28.61 -41.75 -80.63
CA GLU A 266 28.53 -41.14 -81.96
C GLU A 266 29.71 -41.57 -82.86
N GLU A 267 30.92 -41.72 -82.31
CA GLU A 267 32.07 -42.29 -83.05
C GLU A 267 31.82 -43.74 -83.45
N VAL A 268 31.33 -44.56 -82.52
CA VAL A 268 31.04 -45.98 -82.77
C VAL A 268 29.99 -46.12 -83.88
N GLU A 269 28.94 -45.30 -83.86
CA GLU A 269 27.93 -45.31 -84.92
C GLU A 269 28.50 -44.81 -86.27
N ARG A 270 29.41 -43.84 -86.27
CA ARG A 270 30.12 -43.41 -87.48
C ARG A 270 31.03 -44.50 -88.03
N LEU A 271 31.74 -45.25 -87.17
CA LEU A 271 32.58 -46.39 -87.57
C LEU A 271 31.73 -47.58 -88.07
N LYS A 272 30.59 -47.87 -87.41
CA LYS A 272 29.60 -48.85 -87.90
C LYS A 272 29.10 -48.50 -89.28
N ARG A 273 28.76 -47.22 -89.52
CA ARG A 273 28.31 -46.76 -90.84
C ARG A 273 29.40 -46.96 -91.91
N ARG A 274 30.64 -46.57 -91.62
CA ARG A 274 31.80 -46.77 -92.52
C ARG A 274 32.09 -48.25 -92.80
N THR A 275 31.90 -49.13 -91.83
CA THR A 275 32.08 -50.58 -92.02
C THR A 275 30.94 -51.20 -92.83
N CYS A 276 29.70 -50.74 -92.66
CA CYS A 276 28.57 -51.13 -93.50
C CYS A 276 28.75 -50.64 -94.94
N GLU A 277 29.15 -49.38 -95.14
CA GLU A 277 29.49 -48.80 -96.46
C GLU A 277 30.66 -49.54 -97.13
N ALA A 278 31.67 -49.97 -96.36
CA ALA A 278 32.78 -50.80 -96.86
C ALA A 278 32.36 -52.25 -97.18
N GLN A 279 31.25 -52.72 -96.62
CA GLN A 279 30.67 -54.04 -96.90
C GLN A 279 29.77 -54.00 -98.15
N GLU A 280 29.02 -52.91 -98.37
CA GLU A 280 28.27 -52.66 -99.62
C GLU A 280 29.21 -52.40 -100.82
N ASN A 281 30.31 -51.67 -100.63
CA ASN A 281 31.31 -51.41 -101.68
C ASN A 281 32.12 -52.65 -102.13
N LYS A 282 31.85 -53.85 -101.57
CA LYS A 282 32.40 -55.13 -102.05
C LYS A 282 31.48 -55.91 -102.99
N HIS A 283 30.23 -55.48 -103.18
CA HIS A 283 29.29 -56.14 -104.10
C HIS A 283 29.34 -55.61 -105.54
N LEU A 284 30.18 -54.60 -105.83
CA LEU A 284 30.37 -54.03 -107.17
C LEU A 284 31.86 -53.79 -107.45
N GLY A 285 32.60 -54.81 -107.92
CA GLY A 285 33.97 -54.62 -108.41
C GLY A 285 34.78 -55.92 -108.48
N ASN A 286 34.96 -56.44 -109.69
CA ASN A 286 35.69 -57.66 -110.02
C ASN A 286 37.23 -57.54 -109.87
N HIS A 287 37.87 -58.71 -109.69
CA HIS A 287 39.27 -59.12 -109.96
C HIS A 287 40.29 -59.25 -108.80
N SER A 288 40.49 -60.52 -108.38
CA SER A 288 41.77 -61.24 -108.18
C SER A 288 42.79 -60.82 -107.08
N PRO A 289 43.75 -61.71 -106.68
CA PRO A 289 43.83 -62.23 -105.31
C PRO A 289 45.06 -61.74 -104.53
N GLY A 290 44.93 -61.54 -103.21
CA GLY A 290 46.09 -61.20 -102.37
C GLY A 290 45.84 -61.17 -100.86
N LYS A 291 46.42 -62.16 -100.17
CA LYS A 291 46.77 -62.27 -98.73
C LYS A 291 45.67 -62.20 -97.64
N PRO A 292 45.60 -63.18 -96.72
CA PRO A 292 44.76 -63.15 -95.53
C PRO A 292 45.53 -62.43 -94.40
N VAL A 293 45.36 -61.12 -94.29
CA VAL A 293 45.75 -60.37 -93.06
C VAL A 293 44.55 -59.65 -92.44
N GLY A 294 43.37 -59.71 -93.09
CA GLY A 294 42.18 -58.99 -92.66
C GLY A 294 41.10 -59.81 -91.95
N THR A 295 41.32 -61.10 -91.67
CA THR A 295 40.30 -61.96 -91.01
C THR A 295 40.36 -61.85 -89.49
N GLU A 296 41.55 -61.67 -88.90
CA GLU A 296 41.71 -61.56 -87.45
C GLU A 296 41.17 -60.22 -86.92
N GLN A 297 41.53 -59.10 -87.56
CA GLN A 297 40.97 -57.78 -87.24
C GLN A 297 39.44 -57.70 -87.46
N LYS A 298 38.88 -58.42 -88.44
CA LYS A 298 37.42 -58.46 -88.66
C LYS A 298 36.68 -59.23 -87.57
N VAL A 299 37.25 -60.34 -87.11
CA VAL A 299 36.67 -61.13 -86.02
C VAL A 299 36.81 -60.41 -84.69
N GLU A 300 37.91 -59.70 -84.46
CA GLU A 300 38.10 -58.86 -83.26
C GLU A 300 37.15 -57.67 -83.23
N VAL A 301 36.94 -56.96 -84.34
CA VAL A 301 35.99 -55.83 -84.41
C VAL A 301 34.54 -56.31 -84.19
N LEU A 302 34.15 -57.47 -84.72
CA LEU A 302 32.83 -58.06 -84.48
C LEU A 302 32.66 -58.55 -83.02
N LYS A 303 33.72 -59.11 -82.41
CA LYS A 303 33.72 -59.45 -80.98
C LYS A 303 33.60 -58.21 -80.09
N LEU A 304 34.37 -57.16 -80.37
CA LEU A 304 34.31 -55.89 -79.65
C LEU A 304 32.93 -55.22 -79.78
N LEU A 305 32.30 -55.27 -80.95
CA LEU A 305 30.94 -54.77 -81.16
C LEU A 305 29.90 -55.58 -80.37
N GLN A 306 30.05 -56.91 -80.34
CA GLN A 306 29.17 -57.81 -79.59
C GLN A 306 29.33 -57.63 -78.07
N GLU A 307 30.55 -57.42 -77.58
CA GLU A 307 30.83 -57.09 -76.17
C GLU A 307 30.29 -55.70 -75.79
N PHE A 308 30.34 -54.73 -76.69
CA PHE A 308 29.77 -53.39 -76.48
C PHE A 308 28.23 -53.40 -76.43
N GLU A 309 27.58 -54.26 -77.23
CA GLU A 309 26.13 -54.49 -77.17
C GLU A 309 25.70 -55.15 -75.86
N GLN A 310 26.45 -56.16 -75.39
CA GLN A 310 26.19 -56.81 -74.11
C GLN A 310 26.37 -55.84 -72.91
N LEU A 311 27.37 -54.96 -72.96
CA LEU A 311 27.61 -53.96 -71.91
C LEU A 311 26.52 -52.86 -71.87
N ASN A 312 25.94 -52.50 -73.01
CA ASN A 312 24.81 -51.55 -73.07
C ASN A 312 23.50 -52.17 -72.55
N HIS A 313 23.24 -53.46 -72.79
CA HIS A 313 22.09 -54.14 -72.17
C HIS A 313 22.19 -54.22 -70.64
N PHE A 314 23.40 -54.33 -70.08
CA PHE A 314 23.63 -54.33 -68.64
C PHE A 314 23.41 -52.96 -67.98
N THR A 315 23.62 -51.85 -68.70
CA THR A 315 23.41 -50.48 -68.19
C THR A 315 21.98 -49.98 -68.34
N VAL A 316 21.25 -50.38 -69.39
CA VAL A 316 19.82 -50.05 -69.55
C VAL A 316 18.96 -50.76 -68.50
N GLY A 317 19.27 -52.04 -68.17
CA GLY A 317 18.53 -52.81 -67.16
C GLY A 317 18.52 -52.21 -65.75
N LYS A 318 19.53 -51.41 -65.37
CA LYS A 318 19.56 -50.69 -64.08
C LYS A 318 18.77 -49.37 -64.10
N LYS A 319 18.65 -48.68 -65.25
CA LYS A 319 17.85 -47.44 -65.36
C LYS A 319 16.34 -47.71 -65.24
N THR A 320 15.86 -48.86 -65.72
CA THR A 320 14.45 -49.26 -65.60
C THR A 320 14.05 -49.67 -64.19
N ALA A 321 14.99 -50.13 -63.36
CA ALA A 321 14.72 -50.46 -61.95
C ALA A 321 14.64 -49.21 -61.05
N ALA A 322 15.40 -48.15 -61.36
CA ALA A 322 15.37 -46.90 -60.59
C ALA A 322 14.12 -46.03 -60.87
N ALA A 323 13.53 -46.13 -62.06
CA ALA A 323 12.29 -45.41 -62.41
C ALA A 323 11.04 -45.94 -61.65
N ASN A 324 11.10 -47.15 -61.09
CA ASN A 324 9.99 -47.77 -60.36
C ASN A 324 9.96 -47.44 -58.86
N LEU A 325 10.94 -46.69 -58.34
CA LEU A 325 10.98 -46.26 -56.93
C LEU A 325 10.65 -44.77 -56.72
N THR A 326 10.59 -43.96 -57.78
CA THR A 326 10.24 -42.52 -57.72
C THR A 326 8.79 -42.19 -58.14
N SER A 327 7.91 -43.19 -58.29
CA SER A 327 6.51 -43.00 -58.73
C SER A 327 5.46 -42.98 -57.60
N SER A 328 5.84 -42.99 -56.32
CA SER A 328 4.86 -43.00 -55.20
C SER A 328 4.66 -41.66 -54.49
N GLU A 329 5.06 -40.56 -55.11
CA GLU A 329 4.82 -39.21 -54.58
C GLU A 329 4.17 -38.42 -55.70
N ASN A 330 2.82 -38.40 -55.72
CA ASN A 330 1.90 -37.45 -56.38
C ASN A 330 0.51 -38.09 -56.54
N THR A 331 -0.34 -38.04 -55.51
CA THR A 331 -1.80 -38.09 -55.69
C THR A 331 -2.49 -37.44 -54.50
N CYS A 332 -2.40 -36.11 -54.45
CA CYS A 332 -3.33 -35.30 -53.69
C CYS A 332 -3.80 -34.17 -54.59
N LYS A 333 -4.93 -34.40 -55.27
CA LYS A 333 -6.04 -33.45 -55.48
C LYS A 333 -7.04 -33.98 -56.52
N ASP A 334 -8.23 -34.24 -56.00
CA ASP A 334 -9.53 -33.80 -56.53
C ASP A 334 -10.42 -34.81 -57.28
N LEU A 335 -11.73 -34.65 -56.98
CA LEU A 335 -12.92 -35.18 -57.64
C LEU A 335 -13.58 -36.47 -57.08
N VAL A 336 -14.34 -36.25 -55.99
CA VAL A 336 -15.71 -36.78 -55.78
C VAL A 336 -16.65 -36.22 -56.89
N PRO A 337 -17.83 -36.77 -57.30
CA PRO A 337 -18.70 -37.79 -56.67
C PRO A 337 -19.27 -38.89 -57.60
N LYS A 338 -19.84 -39.95 -57.01
CA LYS A 338 -21.27 -40.38 -57.17
C LYS A 338 -21.56 -41.70 -56.44
N LEU A 339 -22.47 -41.63 -55.48
CA LEU A 339 -23.29 -42.74 -54.95
C LEU A 339 -24.32 -43.18 -56.01
N PRO A 340 -24.83 -44.44 -56.02
CA PRO A 340 -25.97 -44.82 -55.14
C PRO A 340 -25.91 -46.24 -54.51
N ILE A 341 -26.22 -46.36 -53.22
CA ILE A 341 -27.49 -46.85 -52.59
C ILE A 341 -27.66 -48.39 -52.55
N LEU A 342 -27.61 -48.95 -51.32
CA LEU A 342 -28.61 -49.80 -50.63
C LEU A 342 -27.89 -50.35 -49.37
N GLY A 343 -28.34 -50.27 -48.12
CA GLY A 343 -29.61 -49.96 -47.48
C GLY A 343 -29.58 -50.63 -46.09
N ILE A 344 -30.47 -50.19 -45.20
CA ILE A 344 -30.81 -50.78 -43.88
C ILE A 344 -30.10 -50.13 -42.67
N GLU A 345 -30.76 -49.09 -42.18
CA GLU A 345 -31.17 -48.79 -40.81
C GLU A 345 -30.71 -49.71 -39.67
N ILE A 346 -30.24 -49.11 -38.56
CA ILE A 346 -31.05 -48.98 -37.33
C ILE A 346 -30.46 -47.86 -36.47
N GLN A 347 -31.37 -47.00 -36.01
CA GLN A 347 -31.18 -45.87 -35.12
C GLN A 347 -31.28 -46.32 -33.66
N SER A 348 -30.56 -45.60 -32.77
CA SER A 348 -30.94 -45.31 -31.38
C SER A 348 -30.90 -46.42 -30.32
N LEU A 349 -30.07 -46.23 -29.29
CA LEU A 349 -30.57 -45.95 -27.95
C LEU A 349 -29.47 -45.36 -27.04
N LYS A 350 -29.86 -44.28 -26.37
CA LYS A 350 -29.16 -43.55 -25.32
C LYS A 350 -29.99 -43.76 -24.05
N GLU A 351 -29.32 -43.91 -22.90
CA GLU A 351 -29.74 -43.56 -21.52
C GLU A 351 -29.60 -44.64 -20.43
N GLU A 352 -29.20 -44.11 -19.27
CA GLU A 352 -29.31 -44.55 -17.87
C GLU A 352 -28.39 -45.62 -17.23
N LYS A 353 -27.48 -45.09 -16.39
CA LYS A 353 -27.31 -45.29 -14.93
C LYS A 353 -26.89 -46.64 -14.32
N GLU A 354 -26.26 -46.47 -13.14
CA GLU A 354 -26.00 -47.41 -12.03
C GLU A 354 -24.65 -48.16 -12.10
N GLU A 355 -23.60 -47.68 -11.43
CA GLU A 355 -23.22 -47.79 -10.01
C GLU A 355 -22.18 -48.92 -9.79
N LEU A 356 -21.28 -48.66 -8.83
CA LEU A 356 -20.35 -49.58 -8.14
C LEU A 356 -18.88 -49.62 -8.62
N CYS A 357 -18.07 -48.79 -7.94
CA CYS A 357 -16.73 -49.15 -7.50
C CYS A 357 -16.76 -50.41 -6.58
N PRO A 358 -15.58 -50.95 -6.27
CA PRO A 358 -15.24 -50.96 -4.85
C PRO A 358 -13.86 -50.36 -4.55
N GLU A 359 -13.85 -49.47 -3.55
CA GLU A 359 -12.72 -49.24 -2.64
C GLU A 359 -12.54 -50.45 -1.71
N LEU A 360 -11.30 -50.85 -1.46
CA LEU A 360 -10.71 -51.27 -0.16
C LEU A 360 -9.30 -51.80 -0.46
N GLY A 361 -8.23 -51.48 0.26
CA GLY A 361 -8.07 -50.78 1.52
C GLY A 361 -6.59 -50.89 1.94
N GLU A 362 -6.17 -49.92 2.72
CA GLU A 362 -4.82 -49.75 3.29
C GLU A 362 -4.42 -50.90 4.24
N ASN A 363 -3.13 -51.26 4.30
CA ASN A 363 -2.33 -51.14 5.54
C ASN A 363 -0.88 -51.70 5.43
N LYS A 364 0.07 -50.78 5.69
CA LYS A 364 1.19 -50.81 6.67
C LYS A 364 2.21 -51.97 6.72
N GLN A 365 3.45 -51.55 6.44
CA GLN A 365 4.67 -51.58 7.29
C GLN A 365 5.36 -52.91 7.70
N LYS A 366 6.71 -52.75 7.77
CA LYS A 366 7.76 -53.52 8.49
C LYS A 366 8.34 -54.72 7.75
N GLU A 367 9.62 -55.09 7.88
CA GLU A 367 10.87 -54.57 8.45
C GLU A 367 11.88 -55.71 8.18
N ILE A 368 13.15 -55.43 7.89
CA ILE A 368 14.19 -56.43 7.61
C ILE A 368 14.49 -57.25 8.89
N PRO A 369 15.16 -58.42 8.79
CA PRO A 369 16.50 -58.43 9.37
C PRO A 369 17.57 -59.19 8.57
N GLU A 370 18.79 -58.66 8.65
CA GLU A 370 20.07 -59.29 8.32
C GLU A 370 20.46 -60.39 9.32
N LYS A 371 21.21 -61.39 8.83
CA LYS A 371 22.48 -61.97 9.36
C LYS A 371 22.73 -63.32 8.62
N ALA A 372 23.76 -63.53 7.81
CA ALA A 372 25.22 -63.51 8.01
C ALA A 372 25.81 -64.93 8.22
N VAL A 373 26.81 -65.30 7.38
CA VAL A 373 28.09 -66.00 7.74
C VAL A 373 27.97 -67.52 8.04
N LYS A 374 28.75 -68.51 7.58
CA LYS A 374 30.06 -68.81 6.92
C LYS A 374 29.89 -70.27 6.35
N GLU A 375 30.69 -70.89 5.47
CA GLU A 375 32.14 -71.12 5.51
C GLU A 375 32.58 -71.99 4.29
N GLY A 376 33.77 -71.72 3.74
CA GLY A 376 34.71 -72.66 3.10
C GLY A 376 34.41 -73.12 1.66
N THR A 377 35.32 -73.16 0.68
CA THR A 377 36.77 -72.94 0.61
C THR A 377 37.12 -72.87 -0.90
N PHE A 378 37.83 -71.84 -1.36
CA PHE A 378 38.65 -71.87 -2.60
C PHE A 378 40.09 -72.29 -2.19
N PRO A 379 41.06 -72.67 -3.07
CA PRO A 379 41.17 -72.29 -4.49
C PRO A 379 41.93 -73.27 -5.47
N ARG A 380 41.98 -72.83 -6.75
CA ARG A 380 43.11 -72.81 -7.69
C ARG A 380 43.55 -74.04 -8.52
N GLU A 381 43.69 -73.74 -9.82
CA GLU A 381 44.70 -74.18 -10.82
C GLU A 381 44.84 -75.65 -11.23
N GLY A 382 44.83 -75.88 -12.55
CA GLY A 382 45.49 -77.05 -13.15
C GLY A 382 44.96 -77.50 -14.51
N ARG A 383 45.74 -77.20 -15.54
CA ARG A 383 45.66 -77.60 -16.96
C ARG A 383 45.45 -79.11 -17.27
N LYS A 384 44.94 -79.34 -18.50
CA LYS A 384 45.15 -80.49 -19.44
C LYS A 384 44.55 -81.83 -18.97
N GLU A 385 44.12 -82.76 -19.81
CA GLU A 385 44.23 -83.03 -21.25
C GLU A 385 43.05 -83.97 -21.61
N GLU A 386 42.73 -84.05 -22.90
CA GLU A 386 42.15 -85.22 -23.60
C GLU A 386 41.06 -86.08 -22.92
N ASP A 387 39.86 -86.07 -23.51
CA ASP A 387 39.38 -87.29 -24.18
C ASP A 387 38.18 -87.00 -25.09
N SER A 388 38.32 -87.40 -26.35
CA SER A 388 37.23 -87.48 -27.33
C SER A 388 36.70 -88.91 -27.36
N GLN A 389 35.46 -89.08 -26.93
CA GLN A 389 34.53 -90.12 -27.35
C GLN A 389 33.35 -89.34 -27.95
N GLN A 390 32.74 -89.66 -29.09
CA GLN A 390 32.28 -90.95 -29.55
C GLN A 390 31.67 -90.73 -30.95
N ASN A 391 31.93 -91.63 -31.90
CA ASN A 391 30.93 -92.16 -32.86
C ASN A 391 31.59 -93.21 -33.78
N GLN A 392 31.53 -94.45 -33.31
CA GLN A 392 31.28 -95.67 -34.09
C GLN A 392 29.95 -95.50 -34.88
N GLU A 393 29.66 -96.07 -36.05
CA GLU A 393 30.21 -97.20 -36.80
C GLU A 393 29.58 -97.14 -38.20
N MET A 394 30.27 -97.60 -39.26
CA MET A 394 29.74 -98.39 -40.38
C MET A 394 30.88 -98.73 -41.35
N ARG A 395 31.57 -99.84 -41.02
CA ARG A 395 31.87 -100.99 -41.89
C ARG A 395 32.25 -100.71 -43.36
N GLY A 396 33.52 -100.96 -43.68
CA GLY A 396 34.05 -101.16 -45.03
C GLY A 396 35.44 -101.75 -44.93
N GLU A 397 35.54 -103.05 -45.20
CA GLU A 397 36.72 -103.89 -45.10
C GLU A 397 37.76 -103.52 -46.18
N GLU A 398 39.00 -103.23 -45.79
CA GLU A 398 40.17 -103.58 -46.60
C GLU A 398 41.22 -104.19 -45.66
N GLN A 399 41.20 -105.52 -45.65
CA GLN A 399 42.12 -106.34 -44.89
C GLN A 399 43.54 -106.13 -45.40
N GLN A 400 44.38 -105.70 -44.47
CA GLN A 400 45.83 -105.87 -44.51
C GLN A 400 46.14 -107.38 -44.60
N LEU A 401 46.52 -107.86 -45.78
CA LEU A 401 47.08 -109.21 -45.94
C LEU A 401 48.55 -109.18 -45.51
N THR A 402 48.75 -109.30 -44.20
CA THR A 402 49.96 -109.84 -43.58
C THR A 402 49.86 -111.37 -43.55
N LEU A 403 51.00 -112.02 -43.85
CA LEU A 403 51.35 -113.44 -43.66
C LEU A 403 51.09 -114.42 -44.82
N GLN A 404 52.16 -114.72 -45.55
CA GLN A 404 52.76 -116.08 -45.60
C GLN A 404 54.28 -115.99 -45.88
N PRO A 405 55.16 -116.08 -44.86
CA PRO A 405 56.57 -116.46 -45.01
C PRO A 405 56.80 -117.96 -45.28
N GLU A 406 55.74 -118.76 -45.43
CA GLU A 406 55.83 -120.22 -45.57
C GLU A 406 56.08 -120.73 -47.00
N GLU A 407 55.82 -119.95 -48.06
CA GLU A 407 56.05 -120.39 -49.45
C GLU A 407 57.48 -120.18 -49.94
N VAL A 408 58.16 -119.15 -49.43
CA VAL A 408 59.59 -118.90 -49.69
C VAL A 408 60.48 -119.85 -48.88
N MET A 409 60.00 -120.36 -47.74
CA MET A 409 60.69 -121.37 -46.94
C MET A 409 60.59 -122.77 -47.57
N ARG A 410 59.40 -123.16 -48.08
CA ARG A 410 59.21 -124.42 -48.84
C ARG A 410 60.09 -124.49 -50.09
N LEU A 411 60.15 -123.43 -50.90
CA LEU A 411 60.97 -123.41 -52.12
C LEU A 411 62.49 -123.35 -51.83
N ARG A 412 62.90 -122.88 -50.64
CA ARG A 412 64.30 -122.87 -50.18
C ARG A 412 64.73 -124.22 -49.57
N GLU A 413 63.80 -124.99 -49.01
CA GLU A 413 64.00 -126.38 -48.57
C GLU A 413 63.98 -127.38 -49.74
N GLU A 414 63.11 -127.18 -50.74
CA GLU A 414 63.06 -128.00 -51.96
C GLU A 414 64.32 -127.83 -52.84
N LEU A 415 64.93 -126.64 -52.88
CA LEU A 415 66.23 -126.42 -53.55
C LEU A 415 67.41 -127.06 -52.78
N SER A 416 67.30 -127.22 -51.45
CA SER A 416 68.32 -127.91 -50.64
C SER A 416 68.24 -129.44 -50.78
N LEU A 417 67.03 -129.99 -50.93
CA LEU A 417 66.82 -131.43 -51.18
C LEU A 417 67.27 -131.86 -52.59
N MET A 418 67.17 -130.99 -53.59
CA MET A 418 67.62 -131.27 -54.96
C MET A 418 69.15 -131.17 -55.13
N ASN A 419 69.83 -130.32 -54.35
CA ASN A 419 71.30 -130.21 -54.35
C ASN A 419 72.00 -131.34 -53.56
N GLN A 420 71.28 -132.07 -52.71
CA GLN A 420 71.81 -133.23 -51.97
C GLN A 420 71.69 -134.55 -52.76
N SER A 421 70.83 -134.61 -53.79
CA SER A 421 70.58 -135.80 -54.62
C SER A 421 71.54 -135.98 -55.80
N LEU A 422 72.52 -135.06 -56.01
CA LEU A 422 73.52 -135.15 -57.09
C LEU A 422 74.91 -135.66 -56.61
N LEU A 423 75.02 -136.04 -55.34
CA LEU A 423 76.22 -136.62 -54.72
C LEU A 423 75.92 -138.00 -54.11
N GLN A 424 75.35 -138.94 -54.88
CA GLN A 424 75.44 -140.39 -54.63
C GLN A 424 74.66 -141.17 -55.71
N SER A 425 75.36 -141.54 -56.78
CA SER A 425 75.01 -142.69 -57.61
C SER A 425 76.30 -143.21 -58.24
N GLN A 426 76.96 -144.11 -57.51
CA GLN A 426 78.03 -144.96 -58.01
C GLN A 426 77.50 -146.38 -58.22
N SER A 427 78.04 -147.03 -59.26
CA SER A 427 78.04 -148.48 -59.54
C SER A 427 76.72 -149.03 -60.10
N SER A 428 76.68 -149.99 -61.03
CA SER A 428 77.69 -150.91 -61.55
C SER A 428 77.17 -151.53 -62.85
N GLY A 429 78.08 -152.00 -63.70
CA GLY A 429 77.76 -152.73 -64.92
C GLY A 429 79.02 -153.10 -65.70
N ASP A 430 79.97 -153.76 -65.03
CA ASP A 430 81.14 -154.41 -65.63
C ASP A 430 80.72 -155.57 -66.54
N THR A 431 81.47 -155.83 -67.63
CA THR A 431 82.14 -157.13 -67.87
C THR A 431 82.99 -157.07 -69.16
N THR A 432 84.32 -156.96 -69.06
CA THR A 432 85.34 -158.04 -69.06
C THR A 432 85.47 -158.82 -70.38
N LYS A 433 86.63 -158.72 -71.05
CA LYS A 433 87.64 -159.81 -71.11
C LYS A 433 88.86 -159.48 -71.98
N ASP A 434 90.04 -159.69 -71.38
CA ASP A 434 91.34 -159.94 -71.99
C ASP A 434 91.32 -161.07 -73.03
N SER A 435 92.21 -161.00 -74.04
CA SER A 435 93.08 -162.12 -74.43
C SER A 435 94.05 -161.68 -75.52
N SER A 436 95.35 -161.71 -75.21
CA SER A 436 96.38 -161.95 -76.22
C SER A 436 96.24 -163.39 -76.73
N PHE A 437 96.43 -163.64 -78.03
CA PHE A 437 97.03 -164.86 -78.63
C PHE A 437 97.03 -164.76 -80.18
N GLN A 438 98.24 -164.78 -80.72
CA GLN A 438 98.77 -165.22 -82.03
C GLN A 438 97.82 -165.78 -83.14
N TYR A 439 97.89 -165.17 -84.35
CA TYR A 439 97.76 -165.60 -85.79
C TYR A 439 96.93 -166.85 -86.23
N PRO A 440 96.40 -166.97 -87.49
CA PRO A 440 96.84 -166.28 -88.72
C PRO A 440 95.77 -165.72 -89.70
N SER A 441 96.24 -164.82 -90.58
CA SER A 441 95.87 -164.60 -91.99
C SER A 441 94.39 -164.52 -92.44
N SER A 442 93.92 -163.29 -92.76
CA SER A 442 93.42 -162.93 -94.11
C SER A 442 93.16 -161.41 -94.19
N GLY A 443 94.08 -160.65 -94.77
CA GLY A 443 94.25 -159.20 -94.57
C GLY A 443 93.36 -158.21 -95.37
N GLU A 444 92.15 -158.57 -95.80
CA GLU A 444 91.37 -157.67 -96.68
C GLU A 444 90.00 -157.21 -96.14
N ARG A 445 89.45 -157.80 -95.08
CA ARG A 445 88.07 -157.46 -94.61
C ARG A 445 87.98 -156.38 -93.53
N TRP A 446 89.06 -156.05 -92.82
CA TRP A 446 89.06 -155.17 -91.64
C TRP A 446 88.95 -153.66 -91.96
N LYS A 447 89.47 -153.22 -93.11
CA LYS A 447 89.49 -151.80 -93.50
C LYS A 447 88.08 -151.23 -93.74
N TYR A 448 87.12 -152.07 -94.13
CA TYR A 448 85.75 -151.65 -94.41
C TYR A 448 84.98 -151.27 -93.12
N TRP A 449 85.10 -152.10 -92.08
CA TRP A 449 84.42 -151.88 -90.80
C TRP A 449 84.90 -150.62 -90.07
N GLN A 450 86.22 -150.39 -90.05
CA GLN A 450 86.79 -149.21 -89.40
C GLN A 450 86.41 -147.90 -90.11
N GLN A 451 86.26 -147.95 -91.44
CA GLN A 451 85.84 -146.78 -92.22
C GLN A 451 84.35 -146.46 -92.03
N GLU A 452 83.51 -147.48 -91.87
CA GLU A 452 82.07 -147.33 -91.60
C GLU A 452 81.82 -146.78 -90.18
N GLU A 453 82.57 -147.23 -89.18
CA GLU A 453 82.50 -146.70 -87.82
C GLU A 453 82.96 -145.22 -87.75
N VAL A 454 84.04 -144.88 -88.47
CA VAL A 454 84.49 -143.49 -88.60
C VAL A 454 83.45 -142.63 -89.33
N GLN A 455 82.78 -143.16 -90.37
CA GLN A 455 81.68 -142.45 -91.03
C GLN A 455 80.49 -142.24 -90.08
N GLN A 456 80.14 -143.24 -89.28
CA GLN A 456 79.08 -143.16 -88.28
C GLN A 456 79.41 -142.13 -87.18
N LEU A 457 80.66 -142.11 -86.68
CA LEU A 457 81.12 -141.12 -85.71
C LEU A 457 81.09 -139.70 -86.29
N HIS A 458 81.50 -139.51 -87.54
CA HIS A 458 81.38 -138.21 -88.22
C HIS A 458 79.91 -137.79 -88.38
N GLN A 459 79.01 -138.72 -88.71
CA GLN A 459 77.58 -138.43 -88.82
C GLN A 459 76.97 -138.10 -87.46
N ASN A 460 77.36 -138.82 -86.40
CA ASN A 460 76.96 -138.55 -85.02
C ASN A 460 77.48 -137.19 -84.55
N LEU A 461 78.73 -136.83 -84.85
CA LEU A 461 79.30 -135.52 -84.52
C LEU A 461 78.55 -134.39 -85.24
N ARG A 462 78.24 -134.55 -86.54
CA ARG A 462 77.44 -133.56 -87.28
C ARG A 462 76.03 -133.42 -86.69
N ARG A 463 75.41 -134.53 -86.29
CA ARG A 463 74.09 -134.53 -85.65
C ARG A 463 74.14 -133.81 -84.31
N LEU A 464 75.14 -134.12 -83.47
CA LEU A 464 75.36 -133.44 -82.20
C LEU A 464 75.66 -131.94 -82.40
N GLN A 465 76.51 -131.56 -83.35
CA GLN A 465 76.77 -130.16 -83.68
C GLN A 465 75.49 -129.43 -84.09
N THR A 466 74.65 -130.04 -84.92
CA THR A 466 73.37 -129.45 -85.34
C THR A 466 72.42 -129.29 -84.15
N LEU A 467 72.33 -130.30 -83.28
CA LEU A 467 71.53 -130.24 -82.06
C LEU A 467 72.05 -129.18 -81.09
N CYS A 468 73.37 -129.08 -80.89
CA CYS A 468 74.00 -128.03 -80.08
C CYS A 468 73.72 -126.65 -80.66
N SER A 469 73.87 -126.44 -81.97
CA SER A 469 73.53 -125.17 -82.62
C SER A 469 72.03 -124.84 -82.52
N SER A 470 71.14 -125.84 -82.53
CA SER A 470 69.71 -125.63 -82.30
C SER A 470 69.43 -125.24 -80.84
N ALA A 471 70.04 -125.93 -79.89
CA ALA A 471 69.91 -125.63 -78.46
C ALA A 471 70.49 -124.24 -78.12
N GLU A 472 71.59 -123.84 -78.74
CA GLU A 472 72.15 -122.50 -78.59
C GLU A 472 71.21 -121.42 -79.12
N LYS A 473 70.60 -121.62 -80.29
CA LYS A 473 69.59 -120.70 -80.83
C LYS A 473 68.36 -120.59 -79.93
N GLU A 474 67.89 -121.72 -79.39
CA GLU A 474 66.78 -121.73 -78.43
C GLU A 474 67.15 -121.00 -77.13
N LEU A 475 68.35 -121.24 -76.60
CA LEU A 475 68.86 -120.51 -75.43
C LEU A 475 69.01 -119.01 -75.70
N GLN A 476 69.42 -118.61 -76.91
CA GLN A 476 69.45 -117.20 -77.31
C GLN A 476 68.05 -116.60 -77.42
N TYR A 477 67.09 -117.34 -78.00
CA TYR A 477 65.69 -116.93 -78.08
C TYR A 477 65.08 -116.72 -76.69
N GLU A 478 65.26 -117.69 -75.78
CA GLU A 478 64.77 -117.58 -74.40
C GLU A 478 65.49 -116.47 -73.60
N ARG A 479 66.79 -116.22 -73.84
CA ARG A 479 67.49 -115.04 -73.27
C ARG A 479 66.93 -113.71 -73.82
N GLY A 480 66.61 -113.65 -75.11
CA GLY A 480 65.96 -112.50 -75.73
C GLY A 480 64.59 -112.23 -75.10
N LYS A 481 63.73 -113.25 -75.06
CA LYS A 481 62.42 -113.21 -74.40
C LYS A 481 62.50 -112.82 -72.91
N ASN A 482 63.49 -113.33 -72.17
CA ASN A 482 63.71 -112.93 -70.78
C ASN A 482 64.15 -111.46 -70.67
N SER A 483 64.93 -110.95 -71.62
CA SER A 483 65.32 -109.53 -71.67
C SER A 483 64.11 -108.64 -71.94
N ASP A 484 63.23 -109.03 -72.87
CA ASP A 484 61.97 -108.32 -73.16
C ASP A 484 61.03 -108.35 -71.95
N LEU A 485 60.87 -109.50 -71.28
CA LEU A 485 60.08 -109.61 -70.06
C LEU A 485 60.62 -108.71 -68.93
N LYS A 486 61.94 -108.61 -68.77
CA LYS A 486 62.56 -107.69 -67.81
C LYS A 486 62.25 -106.23 -68.15
N GLN A 487 62.34 -105.86 -69.43
CA GLN A 487 61.99 -104.52 -69.89
C GLN A 487 60.52 -104.20 -69.62
N HIS A 488 59.60 -105.10 -69.92
CA HIS A 488 58.18 -104.95 -69.58
C HIS A 488 57.94 -104.84 -68.08
N ASN A 489 58.65 -105.62 -67.26
CA ASN A 489 58.55 -105.52 -65.79
C ASN A 489 59.03 -104.15 -65.29
N SER A 490 60.13 -103.62 -65.83
CA SER A 490 60.62 -102.27 -65.51
C SER A 490 59.62 -101.18 -65.90
N LEU A 491 59.03 -101.27 -67.10
CA LEU A 491 57.98 -100.32 -67.53
C LEU A 491 56.74 -100.41 -66.64
N LEU A 492 56.33 -101.62 -66.25
CA LEU A 492 55.20 -101.80 -65.33
C LEU A 492 55.49 -101.21 -63.94
N GLN A 493 56.73 -101.33 -63.45
CA GLN A 493 57.15 -100.70 -62.20
C GLN A 493 57.15 -99.17 -62.31
N GLU A 494 57.59 -98.62 -63.44
CA GLU A 494 57.56 -97.18 -63.70
C GLU A 494 56.12 -96.64 -63.73
N GLU A 495 55.22 -97.29 -64.48
CA GLU A 495 53.80 -96.92 -64.50
C GLU A 495 53.13 -97.11 -63.13
N SER A 496 53.48 -98.17 -62.39
CA SER A 496 53.00 -98.37 -61.00
C SER A 496 53.46 -97.25 -60.06
N LEU A 497 54.70 -96.78 -60.19
CA LEU A 497 55.22 -95.65 -59.44
C LEU A 497 54.50 -94.36 -59.83
N LYS A 498 54.30 -94.13 -61.14
CA LYS A 498 53.60 -92.96 -61.67
C LYS A 498 52.16 -92.88 -61.16
N ILE A 499 51.40 -93.97 -61.26
CA ILE A 499 50.04 -94.08 -60.73
C ILE A 499 50.03 -93.82 -59.22
N LYS A 500 51.01 -94.34 -58.47
CA LYS A 500 51.12 -94.10 -57.02
C LYS A 500 51.37 -92.63 -56.69
N ILE A 501 52.16 -91.92 -57.48
CA ILE A 501 52.38 -90.47 -57.31
C ILE A 501 51.10 -89.69 -57.65
N GLU A 502 50.44 -90.01 -58.76
CA GLU A 502 49.17 -89.38 -59.16
C GLU A 502 48.06 -89.62 -58.12
N LEU A 503 48.00 -90.83 -57.54
CA LEU A 503 47.09 -91.15 -56.45
C LEU A 503 47.37 -90.29 -55.20
N LYS A 504 48.64 -90.15 -54.80
CA LYS A 504 49.00 -89.28 -53.67
C LYS A 504 48.64 -87.82 -53.92
N GLN A 505 48.92 -87.32 -55.14
CA GLN A 505 48.59 -85.95 -55.52
C GLN A 505 47.07 -85.70 -55.53
N THR A 506 46.28 -86.66 -56.03
CA THR A 506 44.81 -86.55 -56.01
C THR A 506 44.25 -86.66 -54.60
N GLN A 507 44.82 -87.52 -53.75
CA GLN A 507 44.47 -87.61 -52.33
C GLN A 507 44.78 -86.33 -51.56
N GLU A 508 45.92 -85.69 -51.82
CA GLU A 508 46.29 -84.40 -51.23
C GLU A 508 45.32 -83.29 -51.66
N LYS A 509 45.03 -83.18 -52.97
CA LYS A 509 44.03 -82.23 -53.51
C LYS A 509 42.64 -82.45 -52.90
N LEU A 510 42.23 -83.70 -52.71
CA LEU A 510 40.96 -84.03 -52.06
C LEU A 510 40.97 -83.62 -50.58
N SER A 511 42.06 -83.86 -49.87
CA SER A 511 42.26 -83.42 -48.49
C SER A 511 42.18 -81.89 -48.39
N ASP A 512 42.84 -81.15 -49.28
CA ASP A 512 42.82 -79.68 -49.26
C ASP A 512 41.45 -79.12 -49.66
N SER A 513 40.79 -79.74 -50.64
CA SER A 513 39.39 -79.43 -50.97
C SER A 513 38.47 -79.70 -49.77
N SER A 514 38.67 -80.79 -49.03
CA SER A 514 37.89 -81.09 -47.82
C SER A 514 38.13 -80.06 -46.73
N LYS A 515 39.38 -79.61 -46.51
CA LYS A 515 39.69 -78.53 -45.55
C LYS A 515 39.03 -77.22 -45.95
N MET A 516 39.05 -76.88 -47.23
CA MET A 516 38.36 -75.70 -47.76
C MET A 516 36.85 -75.79 -47.57
N CYS A 517 36.24 -76.95 -47.82
CA CYS A 517 34.81 -77.16 -47.56
C CYS A 517 34.48 -77.01 -46.06
N CYS A 518 35.36 -77.49 -45.17
CA CYS A 518 35.19 -77.31 -43.72
C CYS A 518 35.26 -75.83 -43.31
N SER A 519 36.22 -75.06 -43.85
CA SER A 519 36.32 -73.62 -43.54
C SER A 519 35.12 -72.84 -44.08
N LEU A 520 34.70 -73.10 -45.32
CA LEU A 520 33.51 -72.48 -45.91
C LEU A 520 32.24 -72.82 -45.13
N THR A 521 32.13 -74.04 -44.61
CA THR A 521 31.00 -74.44 -43.76
C THR A 521 31.02 -73.69 -42.42
N ALA A 522 32.19 -73.48 -41.82
CA ALA A 522 32.33 -72.68 -40.61
C ALA A 522 31.96 -71.21 -40.85
N ASP A 523 32.44 -70.63 -41.95
CA ASP A 523 32.12 -69.26 -42.35
C ASP A 523 30.62 -69.09 -42.63
N TRP A 524 30.00 -70.05 -43.33
CA TRP A 524 28.56 -70.05 -43.56
C TRP A 524 27.77 -70.10 -42.25
N LYS A 525 28.17 -70.95 -41.29
CA LYS A 525 27.54 -71.01 -39.96
C LYS A 525 27.71 -69.70 -39.20
N HIS A 526 28.89 -69.08 -39.27
CA HIS A 526 29.16 -67.79 -38.65
C HIS A 526 28.29 -66.68 -39.26
N CYS A 527 28.22 -66.61 -40.59
CA CYS A 527 27.34 -65.68 -41.31
C CYS A 527 25.87 -65.91 -40.93
N GLN A 528 25.42 -67.17 -40.84
CA GLN A 528 24.06 -67.50 -40.43
C GLN A 528 23.76 -67.04 -39.00
N GLN A 529 24.69 -67.24 -38.07
CA GLN A 529 24.54 -66.76 -36.70
C GLN A 529 24.50 -65.23 -36.65
N LYS A 530 25.34 -64.56 -37.44
CA LYS A 530 25.33 -63.10 -37.53
C LYS A 530 24.01 -62.55 -38.05
N ILE A 531 23.38 -63.23 -39.02
CA ILE A 531 22.04 -62.88 -39.51
C ILE A 531 21.03 -62.98 -38.37
N ARG A 532 21.02 -64.08 -37.60
CA ARG A 532 20.09 -64.22 -36.45
C ARG A 532 20.28 -63.14 -35.39
N GLU A 533 21.52 -62.75 -35.10
CA GLU A 533 21.82 -61.64 -34.19
C GLU A 533 21.26 -60.32 -34.69
N LEU A 534 21.45 -60.02 -35.98
CA LEU A 534 20.93 -58.81 -36.60
C LEU A 534 19.40 -58.80 -36.65
N GLU A 535 18.76 -59.93 -36.92
CA GLU A 535 17.29 -60.08 -36.86
C GLU A 535 16.75 -59.78 -35.46
N LEU A 536 17.40 -60.30 -34.42
CA LEU A 536 17.05 -59.99 -33.03
C LEU A 536 17.24 -58.51 -32.69
N GLU A 537 18.30 -57.88 -33.19
CA GLU A 537 18.54 -56.46 -32.98
C GLU A 537 17.50 -55.60 -33.70
N VAL A 538 17.10 -55.95 -34.93
CA VAL A 538 16.01 -55.29 -35.65
C VAL A 538 14.69 -55.42 -34.88
N LEU A 539 14.39 -56.58 -34.30
CA LEU A 539 13.19 -56.76 -33.47
C LEU A 539 13.22 -55.88 -32.21
N LYS A 540 14.37 -55.79 -31.52
CA LYS A 540 14.53 -54.88 -30.38
C LYS A 540 14.36 -53.42 -30.78
N GLN A 541 14.94 -53.01 -31.91
CA GLN A 541 14.78 -51.67 -32.45
C GLN A 541 13.32 -51.38 -32.81
N ALA A 542 12.62 -52.33 -33.45
CA ALA A 542 11.20 -52.19 -33.74
C ALA A 542 10.35 -52.04 -32.47
N GLN A 543 10.66 -52.81 -31.42
CA GLN A 543 10.00 -52.68 -30.12
C GLN A 543 10.29 -51.33 -29.47
N SER A 544 11.54 -50.86 -29.52
CA SER A 544 11.94 -49.54 -29.04
C SER A 544 11.19 -48.43 -29.78
N ILE A 545 11.15 -48.47 -31.12
CA ILE A 545 10.40 -47.52 -31.95
C ILE A 545 8.92 -47.54 -31.60
N LYS A 546 8.32 -48.72 -31.39
CA LYS A 546 6.91 -48.83 -30.96
C LYS A 546 6.67 -48.15 -29.61
N SER A 547 7.56 -48.36 -28.64
CA SER A 547 7.45 -47.69 -27.34
C SER A 547 7.67 -46.17 -27.44
N GLN A 548 8.58 -45.73 -28.30
CA GLN A 548 8.82 -44.31 -28.57
C GLN A 548 7.61 -43.64 -29.22
N ASN A 549 6.98 -44.31 -30.20
CA ASN A 549 5.77 -43.81 -30.84
C ASN A 549 4.61 -43.68 -29.84
N ASN A 550 4.42 -44.67 -28.96
CA ASN A 550 3.41 -44.59 -27.90
C ASN A 550 3.67 -43.40 -26.96
N LEU A 551 4.93 -43.16 -26.56
CA LEU A 551 5.28 -42.01 -25.74
C LEU A 551 5.07 -40.68 -26.48
N GLN A 552 5.37 -40.64 -27.77
CA GLN A 552 5.15 -39.46 -28.61
C GLN A 552 3.65 -39.17 -28.80
N GLU A 553 2.81 -40.21 -28.92
CA GLU A 553 1.36 -40.10 -28.97
C GLU A 553 0.81 -39.58 -27.63
N MET A 554 1.23 -40.16 -26.51
CA MET A 554 0.86 -39.66 -25.17
C MET A 554 1.28 -38.20 -24.98
N LEU A 555 2.48 -37.83 -25.43
CA LEU A 555 2.96 -36.44 -25.40
C LEU A 555 2.09 -35.52 -26.26
N ALA A 556 1.67 -35.97 -27.45
CA ALA A 556 0.78 -35.20 -28.32
C ALA A 556 -0.61 -35.02 -27.69
N GLN A 557 -1.16 -36.06 -27.04
CA GLN A 557 -2.42 -35.99 -26.31
C GLN A 557 -2.34 -35.02 -25.13
N GLU A 558 -1.26 -35.09 -24.32
CA GLU A 558 -1.06 -34.13 -23.23
C GLU A 558 -0.87 -32.70 -23.73
N LYS A 559 -0.15 -32.50 -24.85
CA LYS A 559 -0.06 -31.17 -25.50
C LYS A 559 -1.42 -30.64 -25.92
N SER A 560 -2.30 -31.49 -26.47
CA SER A 560 -3.67 -31.10 -26.82
C SER A 560 -4.47 -30.68 -25.59
N LYS A 561 -4.41 -31.46 -24.50
CA LYS A 561 -5.11 -31.12 -23.24
C LYS A 561 -4.58 -29.83 -22.62
N VAL A 562 -3.28 -29.58 -22.69
CA VAL A 562 -2.68 -28.33 -22.23
C VAL A 562 -3.19 -27.16 -23.06
N ALA A 563 -3.23 -27.27 -24.39
CA ALA A 563 -3.81 -26.23 -25.26
C ALA A 563 -5.29 -25.96 -24.92
N ASP A 564 -6.10 -27.01 -24.75
CA ASP A 564 -7.51 -26.87 -24.35
C ASP A 564 -7.65 -26.20 -22.97
N ALA A 565 -6.75 -26.49 -22.03
CA ALA A 565 -6.72 -25.87 -20.72
C ALA A 565 -6.26 -24.40 -20.78
N GLU A 566 -5.28 -24.07 -21.63
CA GLU A 566 -4.81 -22.71 -21.89
C GLU A 566 -5.94 -21.86 -22.49
N ASP A 567 -6.68 -22.38 -23.48
CA ASP A 567 -7.84 -21.72 -24.06
C ASP A 567 -8.93 -21.46 -23.01
N LYS A 568 -9.17 -22.42 -22.11
CA LYS A 568 -10.12 -22.26 -21.00
C LYS A 568 -9.65 -21.23 -19.98
N ILE A 569 -8.35 -21.18 -19.68
CA ILE A 569 -7.76 -20.16 -18.80
C ILE A 569 -7.93 -18.78 -19.44
N LEU A 570 -7.67 -18.62 -20.74
CA LEU A 570 -7.87 -17.37 -21.46
C LEU A 570 -9.33 -16.91 -21.44
N ASP A 571 -10.30 -17.81 -21.70
CA ASP A 571 -11.73 -17.51 -21.60
C ASP A 571 -12.12 -17.08 -20.17
N LEU A 572 -11.62 -17.76 -19.14
CA LEU A 572 -11.86 -17.40 -17.74
C LEU A 572 -11.22 -16.06 -17.37
N GLN A 573 -10.01 -15.77 -17.84
CA GLN A 573 -9.34 -14.48 -17.65
C GLN A 573 -10.12 -13.35 -18.31
N GLN A 574 -10.62 -13.57 -19.54
CA GLN A 574 -11.44 -12.60 -20.25
C GLN A 574 -12.76 -12.34 -19.52
N LYS A 575 -13.43 -13.40 -19.03
CA LYS A 575 -14.66 -13.28 -18.22
C LYS A 575 -14.42 -12.54 -16.91
N LEU A 576 -13.31 -12.82 -16.24
CA LEU A 576 -12.93 -12.13 -15.00
C LEU A 576 -12.63 -10.65 -15.25
N GLU A 577 -11.86 -10.33 -16.30
CA GLU A 577 -11.63 -8.94 -16.70
C GLU A 577 -12.92 -8.20 -17.05
N HIS A 578 -13.81 -8.85 -17.81
CA HIS A 578 -15.11 -8.28 -18.14
C HIS A 578 -15.93 -8.03 -16.88
N ALA A 579 -16.01 -8.99 -15.97
CA ALA A 579 -16.70 -8.84 -14.69
C ALA A 579 -16.10 -7.71 -13.85
N HIS A 580 -14.77 -7.60 -13.77
CA HIS A 580 -14.10 -6.49 -13.07
C HIS A 580 -14.40 -5.14 -13.73
N LYS A 581 -14.36 -5.04 -15.06
CA LYS A 581 -14.68 -3.82 -15.80
C LYS A 581 -16.14 -3.39 -15.52
N VAL A 582 -17.10 -4.30 -15.60
CA VAL A 582 -18.53 -4.04 -15.32
C VAL A 582 -18.75 -3.62 -13.87
N ASN A 583 -18.16 -4.32 -12.90
CA ASN A 583 -18.31 -3.99 -11.49
C ASN A 583 -17.72 -2.61 -11.14
N LEU A 584 -16.56 -2.26 -11.70
CA LEU A 584 -15.94 -0.95 -11.51
C LEU A 584 -16.79 0.16 -12.15
N THR A 585 -17.35 -0.07 -13.35
CA THR A 585 -18.25 0.91 -13.97
C THR A 585 -19.55 1.08 -13.20
N ASP A 586 -20.17 0.00 -12.73
CA ASP A 586 -21.42 0.07 -11.96
C ASP A 586 -21.21 0.73 -10.60
N THR A 587 -20.10 0.41 -9.91
CA THR A 587 -19.71 1.08 -8.66
C THR A 587 -19.46 2.58 -8.88
N CYS A 588 -18.73 2.93 -9.95
CA CYS A 588 -18.46 4.32 -10.30
C CYS A 588 -19.74 5.09 -10.68
N ILE A 589 -20.67 4.48 -11.42
CA ILE A 589 -21.97 5.07 -11.75
C ILE A 589 -22.78 5.28 -10.47
N LEU A 590 -22.82 4.30 -9.56
CA LEU A 590 -23.55 4.42 -8.30
C LEU A 590 -22.98 5.55 -7.42
N GLU A 591 -21.66 5.59 -7.22
CA GLU A 591 -21.01 6.66 -6.45
C GLU A 591 -21.25 8.03 -7.07
N LYS A 592 -21.16 8.15 -8.41
CA LYS A 592 -21.49 9.38 -9.12
C LYS A 592 -22.94 9.81 -8.89
N THR A 593 -23.90 8.89 -9.01
CA THR A 593 -25.32 9.20 -8.77
C THR A 593 -25.58 9.65 -7.33
N GLN A 594 -24.92 9.03 -6.34
CA GLN A 594 -25.02 9.44 -4.94
C GLN A 594 -24.43 10.84 -4.70
N LEU A 595 -23.29 11.16 -5.34
CA LEU A 595 -22.70 12.49 -5.25
C LEU A 595 -23.59 13.55 -5.93
N GLU A 596 -24.17 13.24 -7.09
CA GLU A 596 -25.12 14.12 -7.76
C GLU A 596 -26.37 14.40 -6.91
N GLU A 597 -26.87 13.38 -6.19
CA GLU A 597 -28.01 13.53 -5.28
C GLU A 597 -27.65 14.37 -4.05
N ARG A 598 -26.48 14.15 -3.42
CA ARG A 598 -25.98 15.00 -2.33
C ARG A 598 -25.77 16.45 -2.75
N ILE A 599 -25.29 16.68 -3.98
CA ILE A 599 -25.15 18.04 -4.53
C ILE A 599 -26.53 18.67 -4.70
N LYS A 600 -27.53 17.94 -5.22
CA LYS A 600 -28.91 18.45 -5.33
C LYS A 600 -29.50 18.80 -3.96
N GLU A 601 -29.34 17.93 -2.98
CA GLU A 601 -29.79 18.18 -1.60
C GLU A 601 -29.09 19.41 -1.00
N ALA A 602 -27.77 19.55 -1.20
CA ALA A 602 -27.02 20.71 -0.74
C ALA A 602 -27.52 22.02 -1.39
N ILE A 603 -27.79 22.01 -2.71
CA ILE A 603 -28.36 23.16 -3.43
C ILE A 603 -29.75 23.50 -2.89
N GLU A 604 -30.61 22.50 -2.66
CA GLU A 604 -31.94 22.73 -2.11
C GLU A 604 -31.88 23.31 -0.69
N ASN A 605 -30.98 22.80 0.15
CA ASN A 605 -30.75 23.32 1.49
C ASN A 605 -30.18 24.74 1.48
N GLU A 606 -29.24 25.05 0.58
CA GLU A 606 -28.74 26.40 0.39
C GLU A 606 -29.85 27.37 -0.03
N ALA A 607 -30.74 26.94 -0.94
CA ALA A 607 -31.91 27.73 -1.34
C ALA A 607 -32.87 27.99 -0.17
N LYS A 608 -33.14 26.97 0.65
CA LYS A 608 -33.95 27.12 1.88
C LYS A 608 -33.34 28.11 2.86
N ILE A 609 -32.03 28.03 3.11
CA ILE A 609 -31.33 28.96 4.01
C ILE A 609 -31.37 30.39 3.45
N LYS A 610 -31.17 30.58 2.13
CA LYS A 610 -31.30 31.89 1.49
C LYS A 610 -32.69 32.48 1.65
N GLN A 611 -33.73 31.67 1.49
CA GLN A 611 -35.10 32.09 1.72
C GLN A 611 -35.33 32.51 3.18
N GLN A 612 -34.93 31.66 4.14
CA GLN A 612 -35.04 31.98 5.57
C GLN A 612 -34.29 33.27 5.94
N TYR A 613 -33.11 33.48 5.38
CA TYR A 613 -32.33 34.70 5.57
C TYR A 613 -33.09 35.93 5.05
N GLN A 614 -33.71 35.85 3.87
CA GLN A 614 -34.52 36.94 3.34
C GLN A 614 -35.74 37.23 4.22
N GLU A 615 -36.45 36.20 4.68
CA GLU A 615 -37.57 36.33 5.61
C GLU A 615 -37.14 37.01 6.91
N GLU A 616 -36.01 36.60 7.47
CA GLU A 616 -35.44 37.19 8.69
C GLU A 616 -35.05 38.67 8.48
N GLN A 617 -34.51 39.02 7.31
CA GLN A 617 -34.24 40.42 6.95
C GLN A 617 -35.52 41.26 6.88
N GLN A 618 -36.62 40.71 6.35
CA GLN A 618 -37.92 41.42 6.35
C GLN A 618 -38.47 41.57 7.77
N LYS A 619 -38.35 40.54 8.61
CA LYS A 619 -38.75 40.62 10.03
C LYS A 619 -37.95 41.68 10.78
N ARG A 620 -36.63 41.76 10.58
CA ARG A 620 -35.78 42.79 11.18
C ARG A 620 -36.21 44.19 10.78
N LYS A 621 -36.50 44.44 9.49
CA LYS A 621 -37.02 45.73 9.02
C LYS A 621 -38.34 46.12 9.69
N LEU A 622 -39.26 45.16 9.81
CA LEU A 622 -40.54 45.39 10.50
C LEU A 622 -40.32 45.69 11.99
N LEU A 623 -39.39 44.98 12.64
CA LEU A 623 -39.07 45.19 14.05
C LEU A 623 -38.44 46.58 14.29
N ASP A 624 -37.57 47.02 13.38
CA ASP A 624 -36.97 48.36 13.39
C ASP A 624 -38.05 49.45 13.24
N GLN A 625 -39.02 49.25 12.34
CA GLN A 625 -40.17 50.15 12.20
C GLN A 625 -40.97 50.23 13.49
N ASN A 626 -41.27 49.09 14.12
CA ASN A 626 -41.98 49.04 15.40
C ASN A 626 -41.19 49.73 16.52
N LEU A 627 -39.86 49.54 16.57
CA LEU A 627 -39.00 50.19 17.57
C LEU A 627 -39.02 51.71 17.38
N ASN A 628 -38.91 52.19 16.14
CA ASN A 628 -39.01 53.63 15.83
C ASN A 628 -40.37 54.21 16.21
N GLU A 629 -41.46 53.48 15.96
CA GLU A 629 -42.80 53.90 16.36
C GLU A 629 -42.94 53.95 17.89
N LEU A 630 -42.48 52.93 18.60
CA LEU A 630 -42.44 52.92 20.06
C LEU A 630 -41.57 54.04 20.63
N GLN A 631 -40.40 54.32 20.04
CA GLN A 631 -39.54 55.42 20.45
C GLN A 631 -40.25 56.77 20.25
N THR A 632 -41.01 56.92 19.17
CA THR A 632 -41.84 58.11 18.93
C THR A 632 -42.95 58.23 19.98
N GLN A 633 -43.63 57.13 20.32
CA GLN A 633 -44.64 57.11 21.38
C GLN A 633 -44.05 57.48 22.75
N VAL A 634 -42.87 56.93 23.10
CA VAL A 634 -42.16 57.26 24.35
C VAL A 634 -41.82 58.74 24.39
N LYS A 635 -41.31 59.31 23.30
CA LYS A 635 -41.02 60.74 23.22
C LYS A 635 -42.26 61.61 23.43
N ILE A 636 -43.38 61.26 22.79
CA ILE A 636 -44.67 61.95 22.99
C ILE A 636 -45.14 61.85 24.45
N LEU A 637 -44.97 60.69 25.08
CA LEU A 637 -45.33 60.50 26.49
C LEU A 637 -44.45 61.34 27.42
N GLN A 638 -43.14 61.41 27.19
CA GLN A 638 -42.22 62.27 27.94
C GLN A 638 -42.57 63.76 27.79
N GLU A 639 -42.94 64.20 26.59
CA GLU A 639 -43.40 65.58 26.36
C GLU A 639 -44.70 65.87 27.12
N LYS A 640 -45.64 64.93 27.13
CA LYS A 640 -46.88 65.03 27.93
C LYS A 640 -46.61 65.03 29.43
N GLU A 641 -45.71 64.17 29.89
CA GLU A 641 -45.27 64.12 31.29
C GLU A 641 -44.65 65.45 31.72
N SER A 642 -43.75 66.00 30.91
CA SER A 642 -43.14 67.32 31.14
C SER A 642 -44.18 68.45 31.19
N LEU A 643 -45.18 68.40 30.30
CA LEU A 643 -46.29 69.36 30.31
C LEU A 643 -47.15 69.23 31.58
N LEU A 644 -47.46 67.99 31.97
CA LEU A 644 -48.20 67.71 33.21
C LEU A 644 -47.41 68.18 34.44
N GLU A 645 -46.10 67.94 34.49
CA GLU A 645 -45.22 68.39 35.56
C GLU A 645 -45.20 69.93 35.64
N MET A 646 -45.03 70.62 34.51
CA MET A 646 -45.10 72.09 34.45
C MET A 646 -46.45 72.63 34.94
N THR A 647 -47.56 72.04 34.50
CA THR A 647 -48.91 72.46 34.95
C THR A 647 -49.16 72.13 36.42
N SER A 648 -48.65 71.00 36.92
CA SER A 648 -48.73 70.60 38.33
C SER A 648 -47.97 71.59 39.22
N VAL A 649 -46.72 71.93 38.86
CA VAL A 649 -45.94 72.97 39.56
C VAL A 649 -46.67 74.32 39.51
N GLN A 650 -47.23 74.70 38.36
CA GLN A 650 -48.01 75.93 38.24
C GLN A 650 -49.26 75.92 39.15
N GLN A 651 -49.98 74.80 39.22
CA GLN A 651 -51.12 74.63 40.13
C GLN A 651 -50.68 74.69 41.59
N GLN A 652 -49.55 74.06 41.93
CA GLN A 652 -48.98 74.09 43.27
C GLN A 652 -48.62 75.52 43.71
N ILE A 653 -48.02 76.31 42.82
CA ILE A 653 -47.74 77.73 43.08
C ILE A 653 -49.04 78.51 43.31
N LYS A 654 -50.07 78.31 42.48
CA LYS A 654 -51.38 78.96 42.69
C LYS A 654 -52.02 78.57 44.02
N LEU A 655 -51.95 77.29 44.40
CA LEU A 655 -52.44 76.81 45.70
C LEU A 655 -51.66 77.44 46.85
N GLN A 656 -50.34 77.55 46.75
CA GLN A 656 -49.52 78.25 47.74
C GLN A 656 -49.88 79.74 47.84
N GLN A 657 -50.11 80.42 46.72
CA GLN A 657 -50.58 81.80 46.69
C GLN A 657 -51.95 81.95 47.37
N GLN A 658 -52.92 81.09 47.04
CA GLN A 658 -54.23 81.09 47.68
C GLN A 658 -54.14 80.79 49.19
N LYS A 659 -53.26 79.87 49.59
CA LYS A 659 -53.01 79.56 51.00
C LYS A 659 -52.47 80.77 51.76
N ALA A 660 -51.51 81.50 51.16
CA ALA A 660 -50.98 82.74 51.75
C ALA A 660 -52.06 83.83 51.88
N GLN A 661 -52.92 83.98 50.87
CA GLN A 661 -54.06 84.91 50.91
C GLN A 661 -55.07 84.53 52.00
N LEU A 662 -55.38 83.24 52.15
CA LEU A 662 -56.25 82.77 53.22
C LEU A 662 -55.64 83.02 54.60
N GLU A 663 -54.34 82.80 54.77
CA GLU A 663 -53.64 83.09 56.02
C GLU A 663 -53.68 84.60 56.35
N GLU A 664 -53.52 85.48 55.36
CA GLU A 664 -53.68 86.92 55.52
C GLU A 664 -55.12 87.30 55.93
N LEU A 665 -56.14 86.74 55.27
CA LEU A 665 -57.54 86.95 55.63
C LEU A 665 -57.87 86.41 57.03
N GLU A 666 -57.30 85.26 57.43
CA GLU A 666 -57.43 84.73 58.79
C GLU A 666 -56.74 85.62 59.82
N ASN A 667 -55.58 86.18 59.50
CA ASN A 667 -54.89 87.17 60.34
C ASN A 667 -55.74 88.43 60.51
N GLU A 668 -56.33 88.96 59.43
CA GLU A 668 -57.25 90.12 59.48
C GLU A 668 -58.52 89.82 60.26
N LYS A 669 -59.10 88.62 60.09
CA LYS A 669 -60.22 88.16 60.91
C LYS A 669 -59.84 88.12 62.40
N ARG A 670 -58.67 87.59 62.75
CA ARG A 670 -58.17 87.60 64.14
C ARG A 670 -58.06 89.02 64.70
N LYS A 671 -57.53 89.98 63.93
CA LYS A 671 -57.49 91.40 64.32
C LYS A 671 -58.89 91.98 64.52
N SER A 672 -59.82 91.70 63.60
CA SER A 672 -61.22 92.14 63.71
C SER A 672 -61.92 91.58 64.95
N ASP A 673 -61.72 90.29 65.26
CA ASP A 673 -62.26 89.63 66.46
C ASP A 673 -61.69 90.25 67.75
N GLU A 674 -60.41 90.64 67.76
CA GLU A 674 -59.80 91.39 68.87
C GLU A 674 -60.42 92.79 69.02
N HIS A 675 -60.63 93.52 67.92
CA HIS A 675 -61.36 94.79 67.93
C HIS A 675 -62.79 94.62 68.44
N LEU A 676 -63.49 93.56 68.05
CA LEU A 676 -64.83 93.25 68.53
C LEU A 676 -64.85 92.98 70.04
N LYS A 677 -63.89 92.19 70.55
CA LYS A 677 -63.71 91.97 72.00
C LYS A 677 -63.42 93.28 72.74
N SER A 678 -62.62 94.17 72.17
CA SER A 678 -62.33 95.49 72.75
C SER A 678 -63.57 96.39 72.77
N ASN A 679 -64.33 96.42 71.66
CA ASN A 679 -65.61 97.14 71.56
C ASN A 679 -66.63 96.60 72.55
N GLN A 680 -66.72 95.28 72.74
CA GLN A 680 -67.59 94.67 73.75
C GLN A 680 -67.21 95.13 75.17
N LYS A 681 -65.90 95.19 75.48
CA LYS A 681 -65.41 95.74 76.77
C LYS A 681 -65.76 97.21 76.95
N LEU A 682 -65.61 98.03 75.90
CA LEU A 682 -65.99 99.44 75.92
C LEU A 682 -67.50 99.62 76.09
N SER A 683 -68.30 98.83 75.38
CA SER A 683 -69.77 98.82 75.51
C SER A 683 -70.20 98.44 76.92
N ASN A 684 -69.59 97.41 77.53
CA ASN A 684 -69.85 97.04 78.92
C ASN A 684 -69.50 98.18 79.89
N LYS A 685 -68.34 98.84 79.72
CA LYS A 685 -67.98 100.03 80.52
C LYS A 685 -68.99 101.16 80.36
N LEU A 686 -69.46 101.39 79.13
CA LEU A 686 -70.44 102.43 78.83
C LEU A 686 -71.80 102.12 79.46
N SER A 687 -72.21 100.84 79.48
CA SER A 687 -73.40 100.39 80.20
C SER A 687 -73.30 100.62 81.71
N VAL A 688 -72.14 100.34 82.32
CA VAL A 688 -71.90 100.61 83.76
C VAL A 688 -72.01 102.10 84.05
N LEU A 689 -71.32 102.95 83.27
CA LEU A 689 -71.38 104.41 83.42
C LEU A 689 -72.81 104.95 83.21
N GLN A 690 -73.57 104.36 82.28
CA GLN A 690 -74.96 104.74 82.04
C GLN A 690 -75.86 104.37 83.23
N GLN A 691 -75.60 103.25 83.89
CA GLN A 691 -76.29 102.84 85.12
C GLN A 691 -75.95 103.77 86.30
N GLU A 692 -74.68 104.15 86.47
CA GLU A 692 -74.25 105.16 87.45
C GLU A 692 -74.90 106.52 87.21
N LYS A 693 -74.92 106.99 85.95
CA LYS A 693 -75.63 108.23 85.58
C LYS A 693 -77.10 108.17 85.98
N LYS A 694 -77.78 107.03 85.75
CA LYS A 694 -79.19 106.86 86.12
C LYS A 694 -79.37 106.90 87.64
N ALA A 695 -78.49 106.23 88.41
CA ALA A 695 -78.51 106.28 89.86
C ALA A 695 -78.33 107.71 90.40
N LEU A 696 -77.39 108.48 89.83
CA LEU A 696 -77.20 109.89 90.18
C LEU A 696 -78.40 110.77 89.82
N CYS A 697 -79.08 110.49 88.70
CA CYS A 697 -80.33 111.19 88.36
C CYS A 697 -81.44 110.90 89.38
N GLU A 698 -81.60 109.64 89.79
CA GLU A 698 -82.58 109.24 90.81
C GLU A 698 -82.28 109.89 92.18
N GLU A 699 -80.99 109.99 92.55
CA GLU A 699 -80.54 110.68 93.77
C GLU A 699 -80.81 112.20 93.71
N ASN A 700 -80.52 112.85 92.59
CA ASN A 700 -80.86 114.26 92.37
C ASN A 700 -82.38 114.50 92.39
N GLU A 701 -83.17 113.59 91.83
CA GLU A 701 -84.64 113.69 91.85
C GLU A 701 -85.20 113.53 93.28
N HIS A 702 -84.59 112.65 94.08
CA HIS A 702 -84.93 112.50 95.49
C HIS A 702 -84.61 113.77 96.30
N LEU A 703 -83.43 114.37 96.09
CA LEU A 703 -83.05 115.65 96.70
C LEU A 703 -84.01 116.78 96.31
N LEU A 704 -84.41 116.85 95.04
CA LEU A 704 -85.37 117.84 94.55
C LEU A 704 -86.74 117.67 95.24
N LYS A 705 -87.24 116.44 95.37
CA LYS A 705 -88.49 116.14 96.11
C LYS A 705 -88.42 116.55 97.58
N GLN A 706 -87.27 116.38 98.25
CA GLN A 706 -87.08 116.88 99.62
C GLN A 706 -87.14 118.40 99.69
N PHE A 707 -86.50 119.09 98.74
CA PHE A 707 -86.52 120.55 98.67
C PHE A 707 -87.93 121.10 98.45
N ASP A 708 -88.69 120.51 97.51
CA ASP A 708 -90.09 120.88 97.25
C ASP A 708 -90.99 120.72 98.49
N LEU A 709 -90.77 119.69 99.29
CA LEU A 709 -91.50 119.47 100.54
C LEU A 709 -91.19 120.56 101.57
N HIS A 710 -89.92 120.97 101.67
CA HIS A 710 -89.49 122.05 102.55
C HIS A 710 -90.13 123.39 102.16
N VAL A 711 -90.12 123.73 100.87
CA VAL A 711 -90.75 124.95 100.33
C VAL A 711 -92.26 124.96 100.59
N ARG A 712 -92.95 123.83 100.38
CA ARG A 712 -94.39 123.71 100.66
C ARG A 712 -94.72 123.95 102.14
N ASN A 713 -93.95 123.37 103.06
CA ASN A 713 -94.16 123.53 104.51
C ASN A 713 -93.92 124.97 104.98
N TYR A 714 -92.88 125.63 104.43
CA TYR A 714 -92.64 127.06 104.66
C TYR A 714 -93.82 127.93 104.18
N ASN A 715 -94.30 127.71 102.96
CA ASN A 715 -95.42 128.47 102.39
C ASN A 715 -96.72 128.28 103.17
N GLN A 716 -97.01 127.08 103.67
CA GLN A 716 -98.18 126.80 104.50
C GLN A 716 -98.16 127.59 105.81
N LYS A 717 -97.01 127.64 106.50
CA LYS A 717 -96.82 128.47 107.70
C LYS A 717 -97.04 129.95 107.37
N HIS A 718 -96.50 130.43 106.25
CA HIS A 718 -96.67 131.82 105.83
C HIS A 718 -98.16 132.17 105.57
N GLN A 719 -98.89 131.31 104.86
CA GLN A 719 -100.32 131.52 104.59
C GLN A 719 -101.16 131.53 105.87
N TYR A 720 -100.87 130.65 106.84
CA TYR A 720 -101.56 130.62 108.13
C TYR A 720 -101.44 131.96 108.88
N TYR A 721 -100.23 132.53 108.95
CA TYR A 721 -100.02 133.84 109.58
C TYR A 721 -100.68 134.98 108.80
N LYS A 722 -100.68 134.91 107.45
CA LYS A 722 -101.34 135.91 106.60
C LYS A 722 -102.84 136.00 106.84
N VAL A 723 -103.53 134.85 106.96
CA VAL A 723 -104.98 134.81 107.27
C VAL A 723 -105.26 135.33 108.67
N LYS A 724 -104.44 134.93 109.66
CA LYS A 724 -104.59 135.38 111.05
C LYS A 724 -104.46 136.90 111.18
N LEU A 725 -103.54 137.52 110.43
CA LEU A 725 -103.40 138.98 110.34
C LEU A 725 -104.60 139.65 109.66
N HIS A 726 -105.16 139.04 108.61
CA HIS A 726 -106.35 139.58 107.92
C HIS A 726 -107.56 139.68 108.86
N ILE A 727 -107.84 138.64 109.66
CA ILE A 727 -108.96 138.63 110.62
C ILE A 727 -108.82 139.73 111.68
N ILE A 728 -107.61 139.95 112.19
CA ILE A 728 -107.33 141.01 113.18
C ILE A 728 -107.54 142.39 112.56
N LYS A 729 -107.06 142.58 111.32
CA LYS A 729 -107.20 143.83 110.56
C LYS A 729 -108.67 144.16 110.32
N ASP A 730 -109.48 143.21 109.88
CA ASP A 730 -110.90 143.46 109.56
C ASP A 730 -111.70 143.82 110.84
N ARG A 731 -111.42 143.18 111.98
CA ARG A 731 -112.04 143.51 113.27
C ARG A 731 -111.73 144.94 113.74
N LEU A 732 -110.51 145.41 113.50
CA LEU A 732 -110.11 146.79 113.80
C LEU A 732 -110.82 147.79 112.88
N VAL A 733 -110.97 147.46 111.59
CA VAL A 733 -111.68 148.31 110.62
C VAL A 733 -113.14 148.47 111.01
N ASP A 734 -113.82 147.39 111.38
CA ASP A 734 -115.23 147.43 111.82
C ASP A 734 -115.40 148.26 113.10
N GLU A 735 -114.48 148.13 114.07
CA GLU A 735 -114.51 148.90 115.32
C GLU A 735 -114.29 150.41 115.07
N VAL A 736 -113.41 150.77 114.13
CA VAL A 736 -113.18 152.16 113.70
C VAL A 736 -114.42 152.72 113.02
N GLN A 737 -115.03 151.98 112.08
CA GLN A 737 -116.27 152.42 111.41
C GLN A 737 -117.42 152.67 112.40
N LEU A 738 -117.56 151.82 113.42
CA LEU A 738 -118.59 151.98 114.45
C LEU A 738 -118.36 153.25 115.29
N ARG A 739 -117.10 153.58 115.59
CA ARG A 739 -116.71 154.83 116.28
C ARG A 739 -117.00 156.04 115.41
N ASP A 740 -116.66 155.99 114.13
CA ASP A 740 -116.86 157.10 113.20
C ASP A 740 -118.35 157.43 113.00
N GLU A 741 -119.22 156.43 112.86
CA GLU A 741 -120.67 156.64 112.79
C GLU A 741 -121.24 157.21 114.10
N LYS A 742 -120.69 156.79 115.26
CA LYS A 742 -121.09 157.35 116.55
C LYS A 742 -120.65 158.81 116.71
N ILE A 743 -119.45 159.15 116.26
CA ILE A 743 -118.95 160.53 116.22
C ILE A 743 -119.85 161.38 115.33
N LYS A 744 -120.18 160.89 114.14
CA LYS A 744 -121.04 161.58 113.18
C LYS A 744 -122.46 161.83 113.72
N GLN A 745 -123.03 160.87 114.45
CA GLN A 745 -124.31 161.06 115.17
C GLN A 745 -124.21 162.18 116.22
N LEU A 746 -123.15 162.17 117.05
CA LEU A 746 -122.93 163.18 118.07
C LEU A 746 -122.70 164.58 117.45
N GLU A 747 -121.99 164.66 116.33
CA GLU A 747 -121.79 165.91 115.59
C GLU A 747 -123.10 166.50 115.06
N ASN A 748 -124.00 165.64 114.55
CA ASN A 748 -125.32 166.06 114.06
C ASN A 748 -126.23 166.57 115.20
N GLU A 749 -126.22 165.90 116.36
CA GLU A 749 -126.96 166.35 117.55
C GLU A 749 -126.46 167.71 118.05
N VAL A 750 -125.15 167.92 118.09
CA VAL A 750 -124.53 169.21 118.44
C VAL A 750 -124.92 170.31 117.44
N GLY A 751 -125.01 169.98 116.14
CA GLY A 751 -125.44 170.91 115.09
C GLY A 751 -126.90 171.33 115.24
N ALA A 752 -127.80 170.40 115.54
CA ALA A 752 -129.23 170.68 115.74
C ALA A 752 -129.49 171.56 116.97
N LEU A 753 -128.80 171.28 118.09
CA LEU A 753 -128.91 172.07 119.32
C LEU A 753 -128.45 173.52 119.12
N ARG A 754 -127.41 173.76 118.30
CA ARG A 754 -126.97 175.12 117.97
C ARG A 754 -128.00 175.90 117.16
N GLN A 755 -128.70 175.27 116.22
CA GLN A 755 -129.73 175.94 115.41
C GLN A 755 -130.98 176.31 116.21
N GLN A 756 -131.33 175.52 117.23
CA GLN A 756 -132.47 175.80 118.12
C GLN A 756 -132.24 177.06 118.95
N ILE A 757 -131.03 177.21 119.52
CA ILE A 757 -130.63 178.38 120.33
C ILE A 757 -130.64 179.67 119.50
N GLU A 758 -130.22 179.60 118.23
CA GLU A 758 -130.15 180.78 117.36
C GLU A 758 -131.56 181.26 116.94
N LYS A 759 -132.54 180.35 116.82
CA LYS A 759 -133.93 180.70 116.48
C LYS A 759 -134.67 181.37 117.64
N GLU A 760 -134.39 180.99 118.88
CA GLU A 760 -134.98 181.64 120.06
C GLU A 760 -134.53 183.10 120.23
N ARG A 761 -133.34 183.47 119.72
CA ARG A 761 -132.83 184.85 119.79
C ARG A 761 -133.52 185.86 118.85
N ILE A 762 -134.29 185.43 117.85
CA ILE A 762 -134.80 186.32 116.78
C ILE A 762 -136.23 186.84 117.06
N LEU A 763 -136.97 186.29 118.02
CA LEU A 763 -138.40 186.64 118.23
C LEU A 763 -138.69 187.67 119.33
N GLU A 764 -137.69 188.22 120.04
CA GLU A 764 -137.95 189.05 121.22
C GLU A 764 -137.37 190.47 121.12
N TRP A 765 -137.84 191.26 120.14
CA TRP A 765 -137.71 192.72 120.08
C TRP A 765 -138.98 193.40 119.51
N VAL A 766 -140.06 193.53 120.31
CA VAL A 766 -140.94 194.72 120.42
C VAL A 766 -141.60 194.74 121.81
N ALA A 767 -140.92 195.31 122.81
CA ALA A 767 -141.42 196.34 123.74
C ALA A 767 -140.47 196.49 124.94
N ILE A 768 -140.10 197.75 125.20
CA ILE A 768 -139.52 198.31 126.42
C ILE A 768 -137.98 198.33 126.49
N PRO A 769 -137.40 199.47 126.95
CA PRO A 769 -136.14 199.98 126.43
C PRO A 769 -134.97 199.72 127.38
N PHE A 770 -133.83 200.25 126.94
CA PHE A 770 -132.63 200.58 127.71
C PHE A 770 -131.53 199.52 127.80
N SER A 771 -130.45 199.87 127.07
CA SER A 771 -129.09 200.03 127.58
C SER A 771 -128.07 198.90 127.45
N ARG A 772 -127.00 199.29 126.73
CA ARG A 772 -125.57 199.09 126.98
C ARG A 772 -125.07 197.66 127.28
N GLY A 773 -124.23 197.20 126.35
CA GLY A 773 -122.79 197.13 126.64
C GLY A 773 -122.11 195.77 126.67
N SER A 774 -120.99 195.70 125.95
CA SER A 774 -119.68 195.24 126.44
C SER A 774 -119.30 193.74 126.42
N SER A 775 -118.17 193.50 125.72
CA SER A 775 -116.98 192.70 126.13
C SER A 775 -116.98 191.15 126.08
N ARG A 776 -116.09 190.60 125.21
CA ARG A 776 -114.85 189.78 125.46
C ARG A 776 -114.85 188.74 126.63
N PRO A 777 -113.84 187.82 126.78
CA PRO A 777 -112.79 187.28 125.87
C PRO A 777 -112.38 185.77 126.12
N ARG A 778 -111.22 185.35 125.53
CA ARG A 778 -110.16 184.38 125.99
C ARG A 778 -110.39 182.87 125.74
N ASN A 779 -109.38 182.00 125.53
CA ASN A 779 -107.90 182.04 125.38
C ASN A 779 -107.42 180.62 124.92
N GLN A 780 -106.43 180.48 124.02
CA GLN A 780 -105.00 180.07 124.24
C GLN A 780 -104.77 178.57 124.62
N THR A 781 -104.15 177.72 123.76
CA THR A 781 -102.68 177.38 123.56
C THR A 781 -102.33 175.97 124.15
N PRO A 782 -101.09 175.41 124.07
CA PRO A 782 -100.23 175.00 122.93
C PRO A 782 -99.44 173.64 123.17
N ASP A 783 -98.38 173.37 122.39
CA ASP A 783 -97.17 172.52 122.67
C ASP A 783 -97.31 170.97 122.71
N SER A 784 -96.37 170.06 122.40
CA SER A 784 -94.93 170.05 122.05
C SER A 784 -94.41 168.62 121.68
N CYS A 785 -93.43 168.55 120.77
CA CYS A 785 -92.13 167.83 120.86
C CYS A 785 -91.91 166.28 120.90
N ILE A 786 -90.74 165.91 120.32
CA ILE A 786 -89.77 164.81 120.61
C ILE A 786 -89.59 163.64 119.59
N ALA A 787 -88.60 163.84 118.69
CA ALA A 787 -87.32 163.12 118.46
C ALA A 787 -87.18 161.62 118.02
N GLY A 788 -86.45 161.46 116.88
CA GLY A 788 -85.23 160.63 116.68
C GLY A 788 -85.38 159.13 116.33
N ARG A 789 -84.49 158.42 115.61
CA ARG A 789 -83.23 158.65 114.84
C ARG A 789 -82.82 157.30 114.16
N PHE A 790 -82.19 157.38 112.97
CA PHE A 790 -80.98 156.66 112.44
C PHE A 790 -80.90 155.15 112.03
N PHE A 791 -80.41 154.97 110.77
CA PHE A 791 -79.33 154.11 110.15
C PHE A 791 -79.32 152.55 110.10
N THR A 792 -78.95 152.05 108.88
CA THR A 792 -78.34 150.73 108.43
C THR A 792 -79.08 149.42 108.78
N ASP A 793 -79.28 148.42 107.91
CA ASP A 793 -78.90 148.08 106.51
C ASP A 793 -80.08 147.38 105.81
#